data_AF-A0A5A9MUC9-F1
#
_entry.id   AF-A0A5A9MUC9-F1
#
_cell.length_a   1.000
_cell.length_b   1.000
_cell.length_c   1.000
_cell.angle_alpha   90.00
_cell.angle_beta   90.00
_cell.angle_gamma   90.00
#
_symmetry.space_group_name_H-M   'P 1'
#
loop_
_entity.id
_entity.type
_entity.pdbx_description
1 polymer ?
#
loop_
_entity_poly.entity_id
_entity_poly.type
_entity_poly.pdbx_seq_one_letter_code
_entity_poly.pdbx_strand_id
1 'polypeptide(L)'
;MSVKQAEVSYQHYSQYIISPSPEVWRINLSERKSSILLEVLKLQTEKKPVELIDWTHEESEVRGFLQCLPYISQLRFCKDTLKKESKMKSSSQFLGNLFTAASERDTDTGDKYTEILTSVFNYTSFPWDRDYDDDDDDDDDYFDYQNEKCEFLLDLYSHVKNYESETGKSVLPALQSIYHQSSPEVWTLYGFGLQSSILLEVLKLQTEKKPVELQSCLDEESEVRGFLQCLPYISQLRLSSFLCKHEPEECFQFLVNLFVSASECETNTGEKYTKLLTSVCNYTSFPCDDLILSVQCDFLLDLYSHVKNYESETGRSVLPAIQSIYHQSSPKFWRRNLSKRKSSILLEVLKLQTEKKPVELIDWTHEESEVRGFLQCLPYISQLRFALSVDQDNCFQFLVNLFTAASEFDTNTEEKYTELLTSVCNYTSFPFDEDVSDYQLVQCDFLLDLYSHVKNYESETGRSVLPALQSIYHQSSPEVWTIKLSKRKSSILLEVLKLQTEKKPVELRAWTHEESEVRGFLQCLPYISELRNAERYIPSVCKLFGSKVKRDQVTPLLQALMFTVTLSRKLPSSTCRCVGRVLSLSPSKLNLTLKPRAISLRGVRSLFRHITHLQRLSLEDRMVRMMVRALRSFNGHSLLNTDELSVVTKDSKLTHSRIVSSLSSLLRRLSVRCLDLTECKLEAVSVTALLCLQGLQTIRFSTETLQQLVSVVCEAQDDELTRCFLEKVSKDLTSCSLTWKEIQYLLPHQAVRFNVDLKKSQISLANIRELVPQLDRIQLKRLSPSFILTIIVEIYESRSPQYVSGLLRSVKNSINLKDRVLDSVQCAALRFTLQHCNTVKLNLFWTSIPDEELKSFLPLLNRLTQLSVDRQLLLKLLHCCSSSDDQQEAADLLLSALHDRLDFSCCSSLDLTVTEENQNYLNLTYEDCKMISSVLQRAKSVVKLVLEDCKVSDTALKQLLPILSQVQLSCSKDLLLQVLGCISKGTKRSSVRWTGALSQALGEELDLSHTQMDQRACEQLAVFLEYCDGLTELDLSHCKLTDQYMETLLPHLHKTQTLGLSHNIITDEITNRIHRVVSTHNNIQTVRLFGNKIKDRKLFTGDKRFEIW
;
A
#
# COMPACT_ATOMS: atom_id res chain seq x y z
N MET A 1 -5.18 -58.35 62.13
CA MET A 1 -3.76 -58.72 61.89
C MET A 1 -3.38 -58.19 60.52
N SER A 2 -2.18 -57.62 60.40
CA SER A 2 -1.60 -56.95 59.22
C SER A 2 -2.00 -55.48 59.01
N VAL A 3 -1.25 -54.63 59.70
CA VAL A 3 -0.95 -53.24 59.34
C VAL A 3 0.46 -53.27 58.74
N LYS A 4 0.63 -52.66 57.55
CA LYS A 4 1.86 -52.22 56.86
C LYS A 4 1.96 -52.73 55.42
N GLN A 5 1.45 -51.92 54.49
CA GLN A 5 2.11 -51.51 53.24
C GLN A 5 1.18 -50.53 52.52
N ALA A 6 1.19 -49.29 52.98
CA ALA A 6 0.61 -48.13 52.32
C ALA A 6 1.56 -46.96 52.60
N GLU A 7 2.59 -46.83 51.76
CA GLU A 7 3.44 -45.64 51.62
C GLU A 7 4.37 -45.88 50.42
N VAL A 8 4.58 -44.84 49.60
CA VAL A 8 5.34 -44.78 48.32
C VAL A 8 4.50 -45.26 47.11
N SER A 9 3.84 -44.42 46.30
CA SER A 9 4.28 -43.17 45.68
C SER A 9 3.09 -42.25 45.36
N TYR A 10 2.98 -41.15 46.11
CA TYR A 10 2.20 -39.96 45.79
C TYR A 10 3.18 -38.80 45.95
N GLN A 11 3.63 -38.17 44.87
CA GLN A 11 4.26 -36.84 44.86
C GLN A 11 4.64 -36.43 43.43
N HIS A 12 3.75 -35.73 42.73
CA HIS A 12 4.00 -34.40 42.14
C HIS A 12 2.65 -33.81 41.70
N TYR A 13 2.54 -32.49 41.78
CA TYR A 13 1.32 -31.68 41.64
C TYR A 13 0.37 -31.61 42.84
N SER A 14 0.85 -30.97 43.91
CA SER A 14 -0.01 -30.19 44.81
C SER A 14 0.37 -28.72 44.70
N GLN A 15 -0.40 -27.94 43.92
CA GLN A 15 -0.48 -26.49 44.14
C GLN A 15 -1.61 -25.75 43.40
N TYR A 16 -2.85 -26.24 43.38
CA TYR A 16 -4.01 -25.33 43.25
C TYR A 16 -5.17 -25.79 44.15
N ILE A 17 -5.89 -24.79 44.63
CA ILE A 17 -6.86 -24.82 45.72
C ILE A 17 -7.98 -25.84 45.46
N ILE A 18 -8.36 -26.57 46.51
CA ILE A 18 -9.48 -27.50 46.56
C ILE A 18 -10.78 -26.78 46.16
N SER A 19 -11.27 -27.05 44.95
CA SER A 19 -12.70 -26.97 44.65
C SER A 19 -13.32 -28.31 45.07
N PRO A 20 -14.39 -28.35 45.90
CA PRO A 20 -14.99 -29.60 46.38
C PRO A 20 -15.76 -30.39 45.30
N SER A 21 -15.71 -29.96 44.05
CA SER A 21 -16.48 -30.54 42.96
C SER A 21 -15.66 -30.50 41.68
N PRO A 22 -15.40 -31.64 41.02
CA PRO A 22 -14.59 -31.67 39.80
C PRO A 22 -15.23 -30.83 38.70
N GLU A 23 -14.41 -30.16 37.89
CA GLU A 23 -14.90 -29.33 36.76
C GLU A 23 -15.63 -30.20 35.72
N VAL A 24 -15.17 -31.44 35.50
CA VAL A 24 -15.78 -32.45 34.62
C VAL A 24 -15.94 -33.77 35.38
N TRP A 25 -17.10 -34.41 35.27
CA TRP A 25 -17.34 -35.73 35.85
C TRP A 25 -16.91 -36.84 34.90
N ARG A 26 -15.80 -37.50 35.22
CA ARG A 26 -15.35 -38.70 34.48
C ARG A 26 -16.00 -39.96 35.04
N ILE A 27 -16.83 -40.63 34.25
CA ILE A 27 -17.70 -41.75 34.67
C ILE A 27 -17.44 -43.00 33.83
N ASN A 28 -17.30 -44.14 34.50
CA ASN A 28 -17.34 -45.46 33.90
C ASN A 28 -18.72 -46.09 34.15
N LEU A 29 -19.55 -46.21 33.11
CA LEU A 29 -20.89 -46.82 33.17
C LEU A 29 -20.86 -48.35 33.05
N SER A 30 -19.75 -48.96 32.60
CA SER A 30 -19.62 -50.43 32.59
C SER A 30 -19.44 -50.99 34.01
N GLU A 31 -18.88 -50.21 34.93
CA GLU A 31 -18.71 -50.58 36.34
C GLU A 31 -19.80 -50.04 37.27
N ARG A 32 -20.49 -48.95 36.88
CA ARG A 32 -21.46 -48.24 37.73
C ARG A 32 -22.76 -47.98 36.98
N LYS A 33 -23.89 -48.42 37.57
CA LYS A 33 -25.21 -48.20 36.99
C LYS A 33 -25.58 -46.72 36.91
N SER A 34 -26.18 -46.31 35.80
CA SER A 34 -26.70 -44.97 35.54
C SER A 34 -27.71 -44.50 36.59
N SER A 35 -28.41 -45.43 37.26
CA SER A 35 -29.33 -45.14 38.36
C SER A 35 -28.64 -44.50 39.56
N ILE A 36 -27.38 -44.86 39.83
CA ILE A 36 -26.58 -44.26 40.91
C ILE A 36 -26.11 -42.87 40.47
N LEU A 37 -25.65 -42.73 39.21
CA LEU A 37 -25.26 -41.45 38.64
C LEU A 37 -26.40 -40.43 38.69
N LEU A 38 -27.63 -40.85 38.37
CA LEU A 38 -28.82 -40.00 38.43
C LEU A 38 -29.05 -39.40 39.83
N GLU A 39 -28.96 -40.23 40.88
CA GLU A 39 -29.14 -39.75 42.25
C GLU A 39 -28.03 -38.80 42.68
N VAL A 40 -26.80 -39.03 42.23
CA VAL A 40 -25.67 -38.10 42.47
C VAL A 40 -25.85 -36.77 41.74
N LEU A 41 -26.32 -36.80 40.50
CA LEU A 41 -26.55 -35.60 39.68
C LEU A 41 -27.69 -34.74 40.24
N LYS A 42 -28.75 -35.34 40.81
CA LYS A 42 -29.85 -34.62 41.50
C LYS A 42 -29.40 -33.82 42.71
N LEU A 43 -28.27 -34.20 43.33
CA LEU A 43 -27.71 -33.52 44.50
C LEU A 43 -26.83 -32.30 44.13
N GLN A 44 -26.56 -32.08 42.84
CA GLN A 44 -25.73 -30.97 42.38
C GLN A 44 -26.52 -29.66 42.31
N THR A 45 -25.90 -28.54 42.67
CA THR A 45 -26.48 -27.19 42.53
C THR A 45 -26.35 -26.63 41.12
N GLU A 46 -25.41 -27.16 40.32
CA GLU A 46 -25.12 -26.72 38.95
C GLU A 46 -24.97 -27.94 38.02
N LYS A 47 -25.39 -27.80 36.77
CA LYS A 47 -25.17 -28.82 35.73
C LYS A 47 -23.70 -28.83 35.33
N LYS A 48 -23.07 -30.00 35.36
CA LYS A 48 -21.65 -30.17 35.02
C LYS A 48 -21.46 -31.01 33.75
N PRO A 49 -20.35 -30.82 33.03
CA PRO A 49 -19.95 -31.73 31.96
C PRO A 49 -19.73 -33.14 32.49
N VAL A 50 -20.17 -34.13 31.73
CA VAL A 50 -19.92 -35.56 31.98
C VAL A 50 -19.09 -36.12 30.84
N GLU A 51 -18.02 -36.82 31.21
CA GLU A 51 -17.10 -37.50 30.31
C GLU A 51 -17.18 -39.01 30.58
N LEU A 52 -17.60 -39.78 29.57
CA LEU A 52 -17.71 -41.22 29.67
C LEU A 52 -16.37 -41.88 29.34
N ILE A 53 -15.84 -42.66 30.29
CA ILE A 53 -14.61 -43.44 30.13
C ILE A 53 -14.91 -44.80 29.49
N ASP A 54 -16.03 -45.42 29.87
CA ASP A 54 -16.49 -46.73 29.39
C ASP A 54 -18.01 -46.88 29.58
N TRP A 55 -18.68 -47.68 28.76
CA TRP A 55 -20.15 -47.80 28.73
C TRP A 55 -20.62 -49.16 28.18
N THR A 56 -21.91 -49.46 28.36
CA THR A 56 -22.56 -50.64 27.78
C THR A 56 -23.67 -50.22 26.81
N HIS A 57 -24.00 -51.10 25.86
CA HIS A 57 -25.11 -50.90 24.93
C HIS A 57 -26.42 -51.53 25.41
N GLU A 58 -26.48 -51.97 26.68
CA GLU A 58 -27.68 -52.58 27.23
C GLU A 58 -28.82 -51.54 27.26
N GLU A 59 -29.97 -51.91 26.71
CA GLU A 59 -31.12 -51.01 26.57
C GLU A 59 -31.55 -50.40 27.92
N SER A 60 -31.47 -51.18 29.00
CA SER A 60 -31.75 -50.72 30.37
C SER A 60 -30.77 -49.65 30.85
N GLU A 61 -29.50 -49.74 30.46
CA GLU A 61 -28.45 -48.79 30.86
C GLU A 61 -28.56 -47.50 30.04
N VAL A 62 -28.78 -47.61 28.72
CA VAL A 62 -29.04 -46.46 27.82
C VAL A 62 -30.29 -45.68 28.27
N ARG A 63 -31.41 -46.38 28.53
CA ARG A 63 -32.65 -45.76 29.03
C ARG A 63 -32.51 -45.21 30.45
N GLY A 64 -31.67 -45.83 31.27
CA GLY A 64 -31.32 -45.32 32.59
C GLY A 64 -30.50 -44.04 32.50
N PHE A 65 -29.54 -43.96 31.58
CA PHE A 65 -28.71 -42.79 31.35
C PHE A 65 -29.50 -41.62 30.74
N LEU A 66 -30.51 -41.89 29.91
CA LEU A 66 -31.42 -40.87 29.38
C LEU A 66 -32.02 -39.97 30.49
N GLN A 67 -32.30 -40.54 31.66
CA GLN A 67 -32.84 -39.80 32.81
C GLN A 67 -31.82 -38.84 33.46
N CYS A 68 -30.52 -39.03 33.20
CA CYS A 68 -29.45 -38.18 33.72
C CYS A 68 -29.31 -36.87 32.93
N LEU A 69 -29.74 -36.84 31.67
CA LEU A 69 -29.55 -35.72 30.74
C LEU A 69 -30.06 -34.36 31.24
N PRO A 70 -31.23 -34.25 31.92
CA PRO A 70 -31.69 -32.95 32.43
C PRO A 70 -30.74 -32.32 33.46
N TYR A 71 -29.81 -33.09 34.03
CA TYR A 71 -28.92 -32.68 35.11
C TYR A 71 -27.45 -32.47 34.68
N ILE A 72 -27.12 -32.65 33.41
CA ILE A 72 -25.75 -32.45 32.88
C ILE A 72 -25.72 -31.27 31.91
N SER A 73 -24.57 -30.61 31.79
CA SER A 73 -24.41 -29.47 30.87
C SER A 73 -23.79 -29.88 29.53
N GLN A 74 -22.90 -30.86 29.53
CA GLN A 74 -22.25 -31.40 28.34
C GLN A 74 -22.06 -32.91 28.50
N LEU A 75 -22.07 -33.65 27.39
CA LEU A 75 -21.68 -35.06 27.35
C LEU A 75 -20.56 -35.27 26.32
N ARG A 76 -19.46 -35.88 26.74
CA ARG A 76 -18.30 -36.22 25.90
C ARG A 76 -17.77 -37.62 26.20
N PHE A 77 -16.91 -38.15 25.34
CA PHE A 77 -16.19 -39.40 25.54
C PHE A 77 -14.72 -39.13 25.85
N CYS A 78 -14.11 -39.96 26.69
CA CYS A 78 -12.69 -39.82 27.05
C CYS A 78 -11.79 -40.29 25.90
N LYS A 79 -10.85 -39.44 25.44
CA LYS A 79 -9.91 -39.72 24.33
C LYS A 79 -8.94 -40.85 24.66
N ASP A 80 -8.42 -40.92 25.89
CA ASP A 80 -7.47 -41.96 26.33
C ASP A 80 -8.01 -43.39 26.19
N THR A 81 -9.32 -43.58 26.33
CA THR A 81 -9.96 -44.89 26.12
C THR A 81 -10.28 -45.18 24.66
N LEU A 82 -10.19 -44.21 23.74
CA LEU A 82 -10.58 -44.31 22.34
C LEU A 82 -9.45 -44.75 21.39
N LYS A 83 -8.22 -45.00 21.87
CA LYS A 83 -7.05 -45.49 21.08
C LYS A 83 -7.23 -46.86 20.38
N LYS A 84 -8.45 -47.40 20.29
CA LYS A 84 -8.82 -48.59 19.51
C LYS A 84 -10.08 -48.30 18.69
N GLU A 85 -10.01 -48.51 17.39
CA GLU A 85 -11.10 -48.38 16.40
C GLU A 85 -12.44 -49.00 16.88
N SER A 86 -12.38 -50.11 17.63
CA SER A 86 -13.55 -50.77 18.24
C SER A 86 -14.33 -49.90 19.22
N LYS A 87 -13.66 -48.97 19.93
CA LYS A 87 -14.31 -48.09 20.92
C LYS A 87 -14.88 -46.83 20.29
N MET A 88 -14.36 -46.37 19.14
CA MET A 88 -14.96 -45.27 18.38
C MET A 88 -16.34 -45.68 17.81
N LYS A 89 -16.41 -46.85 17.17
CA LYS A 89 -17.68 -47.46 16.72
C LYS A 89 -18.65 -47.71 17.89
N SER A 90 -18.12 -48.08 19.05
CA SER A 90 -18.94 -48.23 20.27
C SER A 90 -19.51 -46.88 20.74
N SER A 91 -18.76 -45.77 20.65
CA SER A 91 -19.25 -44.45 21.07
C SER A 91 -20.38 -43.92 20.16
N SER A 92 -20.24 -44.07 18.84
CA SER A 92 -21.27 -43.69 17.86
C SER A 92 -22.52 -44.56 18.02
N GLN A 93 -22.34 -45.86 18.25
CA GLN A 93 -23.46 -46.79 18.53
C GLN A 93 -24.19 -46.45 19.84
N PHE A 94 -23.47 -46.13 20.92
CA PHE A 94 -24.09 -45.73 22.19
C PHE A 94 -24.94 -44.47 22.03
N LEU A 95 -24.44 -43.46 21.33
CA LEU A 95 -25.20 -42.25 21.05
C LEU A 95 -26.38 -42.49 20.12
N GLY A 96 -26.20 -43.29 19.08
CA GLY A 96 -27.29 -43.70 18.19
C GLY A 96 -28.43 -44.37 18.97
N ASN A 97 -28.09 -45.26 19.91
CA ASN A 97 -29.06 -45.90 20.80
C ASN A 97 -29.70 -44.90 21.79
N LEU A 98 -28.95 -43.91 22.28
CA LEU A 98 -29.46 -42.88 23.19
C LEU A 98 -30.45 -41.94 22.51
N PHE A 99 -30.16 -41.49 21.28
CA PHE A 99 -31.06 -40.69 20.44
C PHE A 99 -32.31 -41.47 20.05
N THR A 100 -32.14 -42.74 19.72
CA THR A 100 -33.23 -43.69 19.47
C THR A 100 -34.16 -43.79 20.69
N ALA A 101 -33.62 -44.10 21.86
CA ALA A 101 -34.39 -44.23 23.10
C ALA A 101 -35.10 -42.93 23.51
N ALA A 102 -34.48 -41.78 23.23
CA ALA A 102 -35.10 -40.47 23.46
C ALA A 102 -36.27 -40.22 22.52
N SER A 103 -36.13 -40.54 21.23
CA SER A 103 -37.22 -40.39 20.27
C SER A 103 -38.42 -41.27 20.62
N GLU A 104 -38.19 -42.50 21.10
CA GLU A 104 -39.27 -43.38 21.56
C GLU A 104 -40.00 -42.80 22.77
N ARG A 105 -39.25 -42.26 23.73
CA ARG A 105 -39.81 -41.58 24.90
C ARG A 105 -40.63 -40.36 24.51
N ASP A 106 -40.11 -39.52 23.61
CA ASP A 106 -40.80 -38.32 23.17
C ASP A 106 -42.12 -38.67 22.46
N THR A 107 -42.17 -39.78 21.70
CA THR A 107 -43.41 -40.26 21.08
C THR A 107 -44.38 -40.90 22.07
N ASP A 108 -43.89 -41.64 23.06
CA ASP A 108 -44.70 -42.46 23.95
C ASP A 108 -45.26 -41.68 25.16
N THR A 109 -44.51 -40.71 25.68
CA THR A 109 -44.87 -39.95 26.90
C THR A 109 -45.04 -38.45 26.67
N GLY A 110 -44.68 -37.92 25.50
CA GLY A 110 -44.72 -36.48 25.20
C GLY A 110 -43.63 -35.66 25.88
N ASP A 111 -42.60 -36.35 26.42
CA ASP A 111 -41.40 -35.72 26.96
C ASP A 111 -40.58 -35.06 25.82
N LYS A 112 -39.61 -34.19 26.16
CA LYS A 112 -38.74 -33.48 25.19
C LYS A 112 -37.27 -33.90 25.34
N TYR A 113 -36.99 -35.19 25.50
CA TYR A 113 -35.63 -35.70 25.70
C TYR A 113 -34.73 -35.49 24.48
N THR A 114 -35.26 -35.47 23.26
CA THR A 114 -34.48 -35.14 22.05
C THR A 114 -33.97 -33.69 22.05
N GLU A 115 -34.76 -32.74 22.55
CA GLU A 115 -34.37 -31.33 22.73
C GLU A 115 -33.29 -31.19 23.82
N ILE A 116 -33.41 -31.94 24.92
CA ILE A 116 -32.42 -31.97 25.99
C ILE A 116 -31.11 -32.61 25.51
N LEU A 117 -31.16 -33.73 24.76
CA LEU A 117 -29.99 -34.36 24.15
C LEU A 117 -29.23 -33.40 23.25
N THR A 118 -29.94 -32.68 22.39
CA THR A 118 -29.35 -31.66 21.52
C THR A 118 -28.58 -30.62 22.34
N SER A 119 -29.13 -30.17 23.46
CA SER A 119 -28.50 -29.15 24.30
C SER A 119 -27.18 -29.58 24.93
N VAL A 120 -27.01 -30.88 25.25
CA VAL A 120 -25.80 -31.39 25.92
C VAL A 120 -24.65 -31.70 24.96
N PHE A 121 -24.87 -31.60 23.64
CA PHE A 121 -23.85 -31.77 22.60
C PHE A 121 -23.50 -30.48 21.86
N ASN A 122 -24.13 -29.36 22.22
CA ASN A 122 -23.93 -28.05 21.58
C ASN A 122 -22.62 -27.38 22.05
N TYR A 123 -21.48 -27.89 21.59
CA TYR A 123 -20.16 -27.31 21.80
C TYR A 123 -19.14 -27.80 20.76
N THR A 124 -18.13 -26.98 20.47
CA THR A 124 -17.23 -27.15 19.31
C THR A 124 -16.28 -28.34 19.43
N SER A 125 -15.91 -28.73 20.66
CA SER A 125 -15.07 -29.89 20.94
C SER A 125 -15.83 -31.21 21.09
N PHE A 126 -17.12 -31.29 20.76
CA PHE A 126 -17.79 -32.58 20.66
C PHE A 126 -17.19 -33.38 19.48
N PRO A 127 -16.95 -34.69 19.59
CA PRO A 127 -17.28 -35.64 20.68
C PRO A 127 -16.30 -35.80 21.86
N TRP A 128 -15.09 -35.22 21.81
CA TRP A 128 -14.06 -35.30 22.87
C TRP A 128 -13.17 -34.04 22.91
N ASP A 129 -12.66 -33.70 24.11
CA ASP A 129 -11.89 -32.46 24.33
C ASP A 129 -10.52 -32.48 23.62
N ARG A 130 -9.98 -31.30 23.28
CA ARG A 130 -8.58 -31.18 22.86
C ARG A 130 -7.71 -31.14 24.12
N ASP A 131 -7.09 -32.24 24.49
CA ASP A 131 -6.06 -32.22 25.53
C ASP A 131 -4.86 -31.41 24.99
N TYR A 132 -4.62 -30.22 25.55
CA TYR A 132 -3.47 -29.36 25.25
C TYR A 132 -2.25 -29.71 26.13
N ASP A 133 -2.26 -30.87 26.79
CA ASP A 133 -1.31 -31.20 27.87
C ASP A 133 -0.09 -32.04 27.43
N ASP A 134 0.11 -32.28 26.13
CA ASP A 134 1.37 -32.85 25.63
C ASP A 134 2.19 -31.72 24.97
N ASP A 135 3.25 -31.30 25.67
CA ASP A 135 4.32 -30.38 25.22
C ASP A 135 5.16 -30.95 24.04
N ASP A 136 4.65 -31.94 23.32
CA ASP A 136 5.29 -32.50 22.13
C ASP A 136 4.70 -31.77 20.91
N ASP A 137 5.50 -30.83 20.36
CA ASP A 137 5.27 -30.04 19.14
C ASP A 137 5.20 -30.91 17.85
N ASP A 138 4.60 -32.10 17.90
CA ASP A 138 4.40 -32.96 16.74
C ASP A 138 3.06 -32.61 16.08
N ASP A 139 3.12 -31.92 14.93
CA ASP A 139 1.98 -31.55 14.07
C ASP A 139 1.05 -32.74 13.73
N ASP A 140 1.52 -33.99 13.94
CA ASP A 140 0.81 -35.23 13.66
C ASP A 140 -0.45 -35.41 14.54
N ASP A 141 -0.47 -34.93 15.80
CA ASP A 141 -1.59 -35.13 16.74
C ASP A 141 -2.85 -34.30 16.38
N TYR A 142 -2.69 -33.20 15.63
CA TYR A 142 -3.82 -32.37 15.18
C TYR A 142 -4.59 -33.02 14.03
N PHE A 143 -3.88 -33.65 13.09
CA PHE A 143 -4.48 -34.33 11.94
C PHE A 143 -5.29 -35.56 12.37
N ASP A 144 -4.77 -36.33 13.34
CA ASP A 144 -5.48 -37.50 13.89
C ASP A 144 -6.81 -37.10 14.56
N TYR A 145 -6.86 -35.98 15.31
CA TYR A 145 -8.08 -35.52 15.96
C TYR A 145 -9.22 -35.18 14.96
N GLN A 146 -8.91 -34.48 13.87
CA GLN A 146 -9.93 -34.10 12.88
C GLN A 146 -10.43 -35.31 12.10
N ASN A 147 -9.54 -36.26 11.80
CA ASN A 147 -9.89 -37.48 11.10
C ASN A 147 -10.86 -38.34 11.92
N GLU A 148 -10.51 -38.63 13.19
CA GLU A 148 -11.36 -39.40 14.11
C GLU A 148 -12.76 -38.78 14.27
N LYS A 149 -12.83 -37.44 14.33
CA LYS A 149 -14.09 -36.71 14.43
C LYS A 149 -14.97 -36.88 13.19
N CYS A 150 -14.38 -36.89 11.98
CA CYS A 150 -15.12 -37.09 10.73
C CYS A 150 -15.71 -38.50 10.67
N GLU A 151 -14.91 -39.53 10.97
CA GLU A 151 -15.36 -40.93 11.00
C GLU A 151 -16.48 -41.14 12.02
N PHE A 152 -16.34 -40.59 13.23
CA PHE A 152 -17.36 -40.68 14.27
C PHE A 152 -18.73 -40.15 13.81
N LEU A 153 -18.76 -39.01 13.11
CA LEU A 153 -20.00 -38.40 12.62
C LEU A 153 -20.63 -39.23 11.49
N LEU A 154 -19.82 -39.78 10.57
CA LEU A 154 -20.31 -40.64 9.49
C LEU A 154 -20.94 -41.94 10.04
N ASP A 155 -20.29 -42.57 11.03
CA ASP A 155 -20.79 -43.77 11.69
C ASP A 155 -22.09 -43.51 12.45
N LEU A 156 -22.19 -42.37 13.16
CA LEU A 156 -23.40 -41.98 13.87
C LEU A 156 -24.59 -41.79 12.91
N TYR A 157 -24.36 -41.16 11.75
CA TYR A 157 -25.39 -41.02 10.72
C TYR A 157 -25.88 -42.38 10.24
N SER A 158 -24.95 -43.28 9.90
CA SER A 158 -25.24 -44.62 9.39
C SER A 158 -26.12 -45.41 10.35
N HIS A 159 -25.74 -45.45 11.64
CA HIS A 159 -26.49 -46.18 12.67
C HIS A 159 -27.93 -45.68 12.82
N VAL A 160 -28.11 -44.36 12.86
CA VAL A 160 -29.44 -43.76 13.02
C VAL A 160 -30.29 -43.97 11.77
N LYS A 161 -29.69 -43.86 10.58
CA LYS A 161 -30.40 -44.09 9.32
C LYS A 161 -30.93 -45.52 9.20
N ASN A 162 -30.13 -46.50 9.64
CA ASN A 162 -30.55 -47.89 9.72
C ASN A 162 -31.75 -48.05 10.66
N TYR A 163 -31.70 -47.45 11.86
CA TYR A 163 -32.83 -47.48 12.80
C TYR A 163 -34.11 -46.87 12.22
N GLU A 164 -34.04 -45.69 11.57
CA GLU A 164 -35.21 -45.07 10.95
C GLU A 164 -35.81 -45.98 9.86
N SER A 165 -34.95 -46.66 9.09
CA SER A 165 -35.38 -47.57 8.02
C SER A 165 -36.05 -48.85 8.56
N GLU A 166 -35.56 -49.38 9.68
CA GLU A 166 -36.08 -50.60 10.31
C GLU A 166 -37.39 -50.35 11.07
N THR A 167 -37.51 -49.20 11.73
CA THR A 167 -38.62 -48.90 12.64
C THR A 167 -39.67 -47.94 12.09
N GLY A 168 -39.34 -47.18 11.04
CA GLY A 168 -40.17 -46.12 10.49
C GLY A 168 -40.30 -44.87 11.37
N LYS A 169 -39.55 -44.77 12.47
CA LYS A 169 -39.54 -43.61 13.38
C LYS A 169 -38.48 -42.60 12.94
N SER A 170 -38.79 -41.30 13.05
CA SER A 170 -37.92 -40.20 12.61
C SER A 170 -37.08 -39.65 13.76
N VAL A 171 -35.76 -39.87 13.71
CA VAL A 171 -34.76 -39.45 14.70
C VAL A 171 -33.80 -38.39 14.12
N LEU A 172 -33.56 -38.39 12.81
CA LEU A 172 -32.60 -37.52 12.13
C LEU A 172 -32.83 -36.02 12.35
N PRO A 173 -34.07 -35.48 12.41
CA PRO A 173 -34.30 -34.06 12.71
C PRO A 173 -33.71 -33.61 14.05
N ALA A 174 -33.61 -34.49 15.04
CA ALA A 174 -33.03 -34.17 16.35
C ALA A 174 -31.50 -34.13 16.32
N LEU A 175 -30.86 -34.82 15.37
CA LEU A 175 -29.40 -34.84 15.20
C LEU A 175 -28.88 -33.69 14.33
N GLN A 176 -29.76 -33.01 13.61
CA GLN A 176 -29.38 -31.96 12.66
C GLN A 176 -28.56 -30.84 13.33
N SER A 177 -28.87 -30.52 14.60
CA SER A 177 -28.12 -29.59 15.44
C SER A 177 -26.65 -29.98 15.61
N ILE A 178 -26.33 -31.26 15.81
CA ILE A 178 -24.97 -31.77 15.96
C ILE A 178 -24.17 -31.57 14.66
N TYR A 179 -24.77 -31.90 13.52
CA TYR A 179 -24.14 -31.69 12.21
C TYR A 179 -23.97 -30.21 11.84
N HIS A 180 -24.74 -29.30 12.44
CA HIS A 180 -24.60 -27.86 12.25
C HIS A 180 -23.57 -27.21 13.18
N GLN A 181 -23.56 -27.58 14.46
CA GLN A 181 -22.76 -26.90 15.49
C GLN A 181 -21.39 -27.56 15.73
N SER A 182 -21.30 -28.87 15.49
CA SER A 182 -20.09 -29.67 15.75
C SER A 182 -19.43 -30.17 14.45
N SER A 183 -19.83 -29.62 13.29
CA SER A 183 -19.24 -29.93 11.98
C SER A 183 -17.73 -29.64 11.97
N PRO A 184 -16.89 -30.54 11.40
CA PRO A 184 -15.47 -30.27 11.23
C PRO A 184 -15.25 -29.13 10.23
N GLU A 185 -14.13 -28.42 10.39
CA GLU A 185 -13.74 -27.34 9.46
C GLU A 185 -13.39 -27.89 8.07
N VAL A 186 -12.74 -29.06 8.03
CA VAL A 186 -12.41 -29.85 6.83
C VAL A 186 -12.86 -31.29 7.07
N TRP A 187 -13.63 -31.86 6.14
CA TRP A 187 -14.01 -33.26 6.19
C TRP A 187 -12.86 -34.12 5.69
N THR A 188 -12.19 -34.82 6.59
CA THR A 188 -11.05 -35.70 6.26
C THR A 188 -11.54 -37.14 6.14
N LEU A 189 -11.13 -37.84 5.08
CA LEU A 189 -11.62 -39.17 4.75
C LEU A 189 -10.47 -40.16 4.56
N TYR A 190 -10.46 -41.23 5.35
CA TYR A 190 -9.61 -42.39 5.15
C TYR A 190 -10.35 -43.43 4.32
N GLY A 191 -9.80 -43.85 3.18
CA GLY A 191 -10.47 -44.78 2.28
C GLY A 191 -10.49 -46.20 2.84
N PHE A 192 -11.56 -46.51 3.57
CA PHE A 192 -12.19 -47.83 3.66
C PHE A 192 -13.69 -47.64 3.89
N GLY A 193 -14.52 -48.19 2.99
CA GLY A 193 -15.95 -48.37 3.22
C GLY A 193 -16.82 -47.10 3.30
N LEU A 194 -16.33 -45.95 2.84
CA LEU A 194 -17.20 -44.80 2.61
C LEU A 194 -18.19 -45.18 1.53
N GLN A 195 -19.41 -45.53 1.94
CA GLN A 195 -20.53 -45.36 1.04
C GLN A 195 -20.58 -43.86 0.78
N SER A 196 -20.04 -43.41 -0.34
CA SER A 196 -20.10 -42.02 -0.82
C SER A 196 -21.52 -41.42 -0.73
N SER A 197 -22.54 -42.29 -0.68
CA SER A 197 -23.92 -41.96 -0.32
C SER A 197 -24.11 -41.43 1.12
N ILE A 198 -23.44 -41.97 2.14
CA ILE A 198 -23.51 -41.48 3.53
C ILE A 198 -22.90 -40.08 3.60
N LEU A 199 -21.70 -39.89 3.03
CA LEU A 199 -21.06 -38.57 2.98
C LEU A 199 -21.94 -37.56 2.27
N LEU A 200 -22.54 -37.93 1.14
CA LEU A 200 -23.50 -37.09 0.42
C LEU A 200 -24.66 -36.64 1.32
N GLU A 201 -25.26 -37.56 2.06
CA GLU A 201 -26.38 -37.23 2.96
C GLU A 201 -25.94 -36.35 4.13
N VAL A 202 -24.74 -36.58 4.69
CA VAL A 202 -24.18 -35.75 5.76
C VAL A 202 -23.82 -34.35 5.26
N LEU A 203 -23.28 -34.23 4.04
CA LEU A 203 -22.99 -32.95 3.40
C LEU A 203 -24.27 -32.16 3.08
N LYS A 204 -25.38 -32.83 2.73
CA LYS A 204 -26.71 -32.18 2.56
C LYS A 204 -27.24 -31.56 3.84
N LEU A 205 -26.84 -32.08 5.01
CA LEU A 205 -27.23 -31.52 6.30
C LEU A 205 -26.49 -30.24 6.66
N GLN A 206 -25.41 -29.88 5.96
CA GLN A 206 -24.57 -28.73 6.29
C GLN A 206 -25.22 -27.40 5.87
N THR A 207 -25.02 -26.35 6.67
CA THR A 207 -25.47 -24.99 6.31
C THR A 207 -24.66 -24.35 5.19
N GLU A 208 -23.41 -24.76 5.03
CA GLU A 208 -22.43 -24.21 4.10
C GLU A 208 -21.62 -25.33 3.45
N LYS A 209 -21.06 -25.05 2.25
CA LYS A 209 -20.16 -25.99 1.58
C LYS A 209 -18.84 -26.09 2.35
N LYS A 210 -18.43 -27.31 2.69
CA LYS A 210 -17.18 -27.56 3.44
C LYS A 210 -16.08 -28.12 2.53
N PRO A 211 -14.79 -27.86 2.82
CA PRO A 211 -13.69 -28.55 2.18
C PRO A 211 -13.71 -30.04 2.54
N VAL A 212 -13.29 -30.88 1.59
CA VAL A 212 -13.10 -32.32 1.78
C VAL A 212 -11.65 -32.65 1.45
N GLU A 213 -10.97 -33.32 2.37
CA GLU A 213 -9.61 -33.83 2.22
C GLU A 213 -9.59 -35.36 2.16
N LEU A 214 -8.95 -35.90 1.13
CA LEU A 214 -8.79 -37.34 0.94
C LEU A 214 -7.41 -37.77 1.43
N GLN A 215 -7.40 -38.70 2.39
CA GLN A 215 -6.19 -39.33 2.94
C GLN A 215 -5.83 -40.65 2.24
N SER A 216 -6.74 -41.20 1.42
CA SER A 216 -6.42 -42.20 0.40
C SER A 216 -7.30 -42.02 -0.84
N CYS A 217 -6.85 -42.54 -1.98
CA CYS A 217 -7.50 -42.37 -3.27
C CYS A 217 -8.44 -43.55 -3.60
N LEU A 218 -9.58 -43.28 -4.27
CA LEU A 218 -10.59 -44.28 -4.62
C LEU A 218 -10.31 -44.88 -6.01
N ASP A 219 -10.16 -46.20 -6.11
CA ASP A 219 -9.96 -46.88 -7.41
C ASP A 219 -11.21 -47.59 -7.95
N GLU A 220 -12.24 -47.81 -7.13
CA GLU A 220 -13.49 -48.45 -7.59
C GLU A 220 -14.39 -47.47 -8.36
N GLU A 221 -14.79 -47.84 -9.57
CA GLU A 221 -15.61 -46.99 -10.46
C GLU A 221 -16.94 -46.57 -9.82
N SER A 222 -17.57 -47.44 -9.04
CA SER A 222 -18.80 -47.15 -8.30
C SER A 222 -18.60 -46.04 -7.26
N GLU A 223 -17.44 -46.03 -6.58
CA GLU A 223 -17.14 -45.04 -5.56
C GLU A 223 -16.73 -43.69 -6.17
N VAL A 224 -15.96 -43.69 -7.27
CA VAL A 224 -15.66 -42.47 -8.02
C VAL A 224 -16.95 -41.80 -8.49
N ARG A 225 -17.91 -42.57 -9.03
CA ARG A 225 -19.22 -42.04 -9.45
C ARG A 225 -20.07 -41.56 -8.28
N GLY A 226 -20.06 -42.27 -7.15
CA GLY A 226 -20.75 -41.83 -5.94
C GLY A 226 -20.18 -40.53 -5.38
N PHE A 227 -18.85 -40.36 -5.40
CA PHE A 227 -18.19 -39.13 -4.96
C PHE A 227 -18.55 -37.92 -5.82
N LEU A 228 -18.77 -38.08 -7.14
CA LEU A 228 -19.23 -36.98 -8.01
C LEU A 228 -20.52 -36.34 -7.50
N GLN A 229 -21.40 -37.11 -6.87
CA GLN A 229 -22.66 -36.60 -6.31
C GLN A 229 -22.44 -35.67 -5.12
N CYS A 230 -21.28 -35.75 -4.45
CA CYS A 230 -20.93 -34.89 -3.32
C CYS A 230 -20.48 -33.49 -3.78
N LEU A 231 -19.97 -33.34 -5.01
CA LEU A 231 -19.39 -32.08 -5.51
C LEU A 231 -20.27 -30.82 -5.37
N PRO A 232 -21.61 -30.87 -5.54
CA PRO A 232 -22.46 -29.70 -5.31
C PRO A 232 -22.38 -29.14 -3.88
N TYR A 233 -21.98 -29.96 -2.91
CA TYR A 233 -21.95 -29.65 -1.48
C TYR A 233 -20.54 -29.39 -0.93
N ILE A 234 -19.51 -29.56 -1.77
CA ILE A 234 -18.10 -29.38 -1.39
C ILE A 234 -17.63 -27.98 -1.84
N SER A 235 -16.82 -27.32 -1.02
CA SER A 235 -16.19 -26.04 -1.38
C SER A 235 -14.82 -26.24 -2.03
N GLN A 236 -14.02 -27.17 -1.51
CA GLN A 236 -12.68 -27.51 -2.01
C GLN A 236 -12.43 -29.01 -1.91
N LEU A 237 -11.77 -29.58 -2.93
CA LEU A 237 -11.25 -30.94 -2.91
C LEU A 237 -9.74 -30.89 -2.66
N ARG A 238 -9.31 -31.45 -1.54
CA ARG A 238 -7.90 -31.53 -1.13
C ARG A 238 -7.44 -32.98 -1.14
N LEU A 239 -6.20 -33.20 -1.51
CA LEU A 239 -5.49 -34.46 -1.31
C LEU A 239 -4.53 -34.25 -0.14
N SER A 240 -4.24 -35.27 0.66
CA SER A 240 -3.31 -35.08 1.76
C SER A 240 -1.89 -34.82 1.27
N SER A 241 -1.14 -33.96 1.98
CA SER A 241 0.23 -33.62 1.59
C SER A 241 1.18 -34.82 1.65
N PHE A 242 0.87 -35.80 2.51
CA PHE A 242 1.58 -37.08 2.60
C PHE A 242 1.40 -37.89 1.31
N LEU A 243 0.16 -38.09 0.86
CA LEU A 243 -0.12 -38.79 -0.40
C LEU A 243 0.56 -38.11 -1.59
N CYS A 244 0.43 -36.78 -1.72
CA CYS A 244 1.03 -36.07 -2.86
C CYS A 244 2.56 -36.13 -2.89
N LYS A 245 3.23 -36.44 -1.76
CA LYS A 245 4.70 -36.60 -1.69
C LYS A 245 5.15 -38.05 -1.84
N HIS A 246 4.45 -38.99 -1.20
CA HIS A 246 4.89 -40.37 -1.06
C HIS A 246 4.18 -41.34 -2.03
N GLU A 247 2.94 -41.06 -2.39
CA GLU A 247 2.10 -41.90 -3.26
C GLU A 247 1.44 -41.05 -4.39
N PRO A 248 2.22 -40.25 -5.15
CA PRO A 248 1.65 -39.32 -6.13
C PRO A 248 0.94 -40.03 -7.30
N GLU A 249 1.34 -41.26 -7.63
CA GLU A 249 0.74 -42.03 -8.72
C GLU A 249 -0.73 -42.36 -8.46
N GLU A 250 -1.08 -42.67 -7.22
CA GLU A 250 -2.47 -42.93 -6.81
C GLU A 250 -3.30 -41.65 -6.93
N CYS A 251 -2.74 -40.51 -6.51
CA CYS A 251 -3.37 -39.19 -6.69
C CYS A 251 -3.62 -38.88 -8.18
N PHE A 252 -2.63 -39.12 -9.04
CA PHE A 252 -2.78 -38.86 -10.48
C PHE A 252 -3.85 -39.75 -11.10
N GLN A 253 -3.84 -41.04 -10.76
CA GLN A 253 -4.81 -42.01 -11.27
C GLN A 253 -6.24 -41.66 -10.82
N PHE A 254 -6.42 -41.32 -9.55
CA PHE A 254 -7.71 -40.90 -9.01
C PHE A 254 -8.23 -39.64 -9.70
N LEU A 255 -7.40 -38.60 -9.83
CA LEU A 255 -7.80 -37.36 -10.51
C LEU A 255 -8.20 -37.64 -11.96
N VAL A 256 -7.41 -38.42 -12.71
CA VAL A 256 -7.76 -38.80 -14.09
C VAL A 256 -9.09 -39.55 -14.14
N ASN A 257 -9.28 -40.57 -13.29
CA ASN A 257 -10.51 -41.35 -13.22
C ASN A 257 -11.73 -40.48 -12.87
N LEU A 258 -11.57 -39.52 -11.97
CA LEU A 258 -12.61 -38.60 -11.54
C LEU A 258 -13.05 -37.66 -12.66
N PHE A 259 -12.10 -37.08 -13.41
CA PHE A 259 -12.39 -36.21 -14.55
C PHE A 259 -12.97 -36.97 -15.75
N VAL A 260 -12.51 -38.21 -15.98
CA VAL A 260 -13.09 -39.10 -17.00
C VAL A 260 -14.54 -39.43 -16.64
N SER A 261 -14.79 -39.87 -15.40
CA SER A 261 -16.13 -40.22 -14.93
C SER A 261 -17.08 -39.02 -14.97
N ALA A 262 -16.62 -37.83 -14.59
CA ALA A 262 -17.42 -36.61 -14.68
C ALA A 262 -17.80 -36.25 -16.12
N SER A 263 -16.88 -36.46 -17.05
CA SER A 263 -17.14 -36.22 -18.48
C SER A 263 -18.14 -37.23 -19.04
N GLU A 264 -18.01 -38.50 -18.68
CA GLU A 264 -18.96 -39.56 -19.07
C GLU A 264 -20.36 -39.28 -18.49
N CYS A 265 -20.46 -38.90 -17.22
CA CYS A 265 -21.73 -38.50 -16.60
C CYS A 265 -22.35 -37.28 -17.31
N GLU A 266 -21.57 -36.25 -17.64
CA GLU A 266 -22.08 -35.08 -18.37
C GLU A 266 -22.65 -35.46 -19.74
N THR A 267 -22.04 -36.42 -20.44
CA THR A 267 -22.59 -36.92 -21.72
C THR A 267 -23.85 -37.79 -21.55
N ASN A 268 -23.93 -38.57 -20.48
CA ASN A 268 -25.00 -39.55 -20.27
C ASN A 268 -26.25 -38.96 -19.58
N THR A 269 -26.07 -38.11 -18.57
CA THR A 269 -27.15 -37.56 -17.72
C THR A 269 -27.41 -36.07 -18.00
N GLY A 270 -26.48 -35.36 -18.64
CA GLY A 270 -26.53 -33.92 -18.86
C GLY A 270 -26.12 -33.08 -17.64
N GLU A 271 -25.68 -33.72 -16.56
CA GLU A 271 -25.21 -33.04 -15.33
C GLU A 271 -23.79 -32.48 -15.51
N LYS A 272 -23.60 -31.21 -15.16
CA LYS A 272 -22.34 -30.47 -15.43
C LYS A 272 -21.25 -30.74 -14.38
N TYR A 273 -20.93 -32.01 -14.13
CA TYR A 273 -19.95 -32.40 -13.11
C TYR A 273 -18.53 -31.89 -13.38
N THR A 274 -18.12 -31.78 -14.64
CA THR A 274 -16.80 -31.21 -15.03
C THR A 274 -16.60 -29.78 -14.52
N LYS A 275 -17.67 -28.96 -14.55
CA LYS A 275 -17.68 -27.60 -14.00
C LYS A 275 -17.62 -27.58 -12.48
N LEU A 276 -18.30 -28.52 -11.82
CA LEU A 276 -18.25 -28.65 -10.37
C LEU A 276 -16.87 -29.10 -9.89
N LEU A 277 -16.25 -30.09 -10.55
CA LEU A 277 -14.87 -30.52 -10.29
C LEU A 277 -13.89 -29.36 -10.43
N THR A 278 -14.00 -28.62 -11.53
CA THR A 278 -13.19 -27.41 -11.74
C THR A 278 -13.36 -26.42 -10.57
N SER A 279 -14.58 -26.22 -10.09
CA SER A 279 -14.85 -25.29 -9.00
C SER A 279 -14.25 -25.72 -7.66
N VAL A 280 -14.21 -27.02 -7.35
CA VAL A 280 -13.67 -27.52 -6.07
C VAL A 280 -12.15 -27.68 -6.11
N CYS A 281 -11.54 -27.80 -7.28
CA CYS A 281 -10.09 -27.82 -7.44
C CYS A 281 -9.49 -26.41 -7.60
N ASN A 282 -10.31 -25.35 -7.60
CA ASN A 282 -9.91 -23.97 -7.86
C ASN A 282 -9.47 -23.26 -6.57
N TYR A 283 -8.23 -23.49 -6.15
CA TYR A 283 -7.56 -22.73 -5.09
C TYR A 283 -6.04 -22.75 -5.28
N THR A 284 -5.36 -21.73 -4.78
CA THR A 284 -3.95 -21.43 -5.13
C THR A 284 -2.95 -22.49 -4.67
N SER A 285 -3.30 -23.30 -3.68
CA SER A 285 -2.48 -24.36 -3.08
C SER A 285 -2.84 -25.76 -3.58
N PHE A 286 -3.79 -25.93 -4.52
CA PHE A 286 -4.13 -27.26 -5.06
C PHE A 286 -2.87 -28.02 -5.49
N PRO A 287 -2.70 -29.30 -5.10
CA PRO A 287 -3.70 -30.20 -4.51
C PRO A 287 -3.83 -30.21 -2.97
N CYS A 288 -3.00 -29.48 -2.21
CA CYS A 288 -3.03 -29.49 -0.74
C CYS A 288 -2.69 -28.12 -0.15
N ASP A 289 -3.35 -27.72 0.93
CA ASP A 289 -3.16 -26.38 1.52
C ASP A 289 -1.76 -26.13 2.09
N ASP A 290 -1.07 -27.16 2.61
CA ASP A 290 0.23 -27.02 3.28
C ASP A 290 1.43 -27.46 2.44
N LEU A 291 1.26 -27.62 1.12
CA LEU A 291 2.36 -28.03 0.25
C LEU A 291 3.41 -26.91 0.09
N ILE A 292 4.67 -27.26 0.35
CA ILE A 292 5.82 -26.44 -0.06
C ILE A 292 5.71 -26.20 -1.57
N LEU A 293 5.82 -24.94 -1.99
CA LEU A 293 5.64 -24.48 -3.38
C LEU A 293 6.39 -25.33 -4.43
N SER A 294 7.56 -25.88 -4.09
CA SER A 294 8.32 -26.79 -4.96
C SER A 294 7.58 -28.09 -5.25
N VAL A 295 6.95 -28.68 -4.24
CA VAL A 295 6.22 -29.95 -4.37
C VAL A 295 4.95 -29.74 -5.19
N GLN A 296 4.27 -28.60 -5.01
CA GLN A 296 3.13 -28.23 -5.84
C GLN A 296 3.50 -28.10 -7.33
N CYS A 297 4.63 -27.43 -7.63
CA CYS A 297 5.12 -27.30 -9.01
C CYS A 297 5.41 -28.67 -9.62
N ASP A 298 6.10 -29.55 -8.87
CA ASP A 298 6.43 -30.89 -9.35
C ASP A 298 5.17 -31.75 -9.56
N PHE A 299 4.21 -31.71 -8.63
CA PHE A 299 2.94 -32.43 -8.73
C PHE A 299 2.15 -32.06 -10.00
N LEU A 300 1.99 -30.76 -10.28
CA LEU A 300 1.24 -30.31 -11.46
C LEU A 300 1.94 -30.72 -12.77
N LEU A 301 3.27 -30.67 -12.83
CA LEU A 301 4.02 -31.09 -14.01
C LEU A 301 3.91 -32.61 -14.22
N ASP A 302 3.90 -33.38 -13.14
CA ASP A 302 3.78 -34.85 -13.19
C ASP A 302 2.37 -35.28 -13.57
N LEU A 303 1.34 -34.63 -13.01
CA LEU A 303 -0.05 -34.84 -13.40
C LEU A 303 -0.24 -34.61 -14.91
N TYR A 304 0.39 -33.58 -15.49
CA TYR A 304 0.32 -33.34 -16.94
C TYR A 304 0.92 -34.50 -17.73
N SER A 305 2.09 -35.00 -17.28
CA SER A 305 2.75 -36.13 -17.93
C SER A 305 1.90 -37.41 -17.85
N HIS A 306 1.28 -37.66 -16.69
CA HIS A 306 0.38 -38.79 -16.48
C HIS A 306 -0.83 -38.74 -17.39
N VAL A 307 -1.49 -37.57 -17.46
CA VAL A 307 -2.62 -37.34 -18.37
C VAL A 307 -2.20 -37.61 -19.81
N LYS A 308 -1.03 -37.12 -20.26
CA LYS A 308 -0.57 -37.35 -21.62
C LYS A 308 -0.28 -38.81 -21.93
N ASN A 309 0.29 -39.55 -20.99
CA ASN A 309 0.50 -40.99 -21.16
C ASN A 309 -0.86 -41.70 -21.25
N TYR A 310 -1.78 -41.41 -20.33
CA TYR A 310 -3.13 -41.96 -20.34
C TYR A 310 -3.89 -41.68 -21.65
N GLU A 311 -3.85 -40.45 -22.16
CA GLU A 311 -4.46 -40.09 -23.45
C GLU A 311 -3.85 -40.89 -24.61
N SER A 312 -2.54 -41.11 -24.58
CA SER A 312 -1.82 -41.86 -25.62
C SER A 312 -2.11 -43.36 -25.58
N GLU A 313 -2.25 -43.94 -24.39
CA GLU A 313 -2.48 -45.37 -24.18
C GLU A 313 -3.93 -45.77 -24.43
N THR A 314 -4.87 -44.94 -23.97
CA THR A 314 -6.31 -45.26 -24.04
C THR A 314 -7.01 -44.65 -25.25
N GLY A 315 -6.41 -43.63 -25.88
CA GLY A 315 -7.03 -42.82 -26.93
C GLY A 315 -8.15 -41.89 -26.43
N ARG A 316 -8.40 -41.82 -25.11
CA ARG A 316 -9.40 -40.93 -24.50
C ARG A 316 -8.82 -39.53 -24.32
N SER A 317 -9.61 -38.48 -24.53
CA SER A 317 -9.18 -37.09 -24.35
C SER A 317 -9.59 -36.58 -22.97
N VAL A 318 -8.62 -36.36 -22.07
CA VAL A 318 -8.83 -35.95 -20.67
C VAL A 318 -8.27 -34.56 -20.38
N LEU A 319 -7.22 -34.15 -21.09
CA LEU A 319 -6.56 -32.86 -20.89
C LEU A 319 -7.53 -31.66 -20.96
N PRO A 320 -8.51 -31.60 -21.89
CA PRO A 320 -9.47 -30.50 -21.92
C PRO A 320 -10.29 -30.36 -20.63
N ALA A 321 -10.55 -31.46 -19.93
CA ALA A 321 -11.31 -31.47 -18.68
C ALA A 321 -10.47 -30.98 -17.49
N ILE A 322 -9.17 -31.35 -17.46
CA ILE A 322 -8.23 -30.98 -16.39
C ILE A 322 -7.59 -29.61 -16.64
N GLN A 323 -7.70 -29.06 -17.86
CA GLN A 323 -7.07 -27.79 -18.25
C GLN A 323 -7.39 -26.63 -17.28
N SER A 324 -8.59 -26.63 -16.70
CA SER A 324 -9.01 -25.62 -15.74
C SER A 324 -8.16 -25.57 -14.47
N ILE A 325 -7.59 -26.71 -14.03
CA ILE A 325 -6.65 -26.76 -12.89
C ILE A 325 -5.41 -25.92 -13.20
N TYR A 326 -4.86 -26.06 -14.40
CA TYR A 326 -3.68 -25.29 -14.82
C TYR A 326 -3.99 -23.80 -15.01
N HIS A 327 -5.24 -23.44 -15.34
CA HIS A 327 -5.66 -22.03 -15.46
C HIS A 327 -5.88 -21.36 -14.11
N GLN A 328 -6.54 -22.06 -13.18
CA GLN A 328 -7.10 -21.47 -11.97
C GLN A 328 -6.23 -21.71 -10.72
N SER A 329 -5.51 -22.82 -10.68
CA SER A 329 -4.78 -23.30 -9.50
C SER A 329 -3.27 -23.30 -9.68
N SER A 330 -2.77 -22.59 -10.68
CA SER A 330 -1.35 -22.52 -10.98
C SER A 330 -0.58 -21.73 -9.91
N PRO A 331 0.66 -22.14 -9.55
CA PRO A 331 1.45 -21.50 -8.49
C PRO A 331 1.78 -20.04 -8.82
N LYS A 332 2.11 -19.24 -7.80
CA LYS A 332 2.49 -17.81 -7.99
C LYS A 332 3.71 -17.66 -8.90
N PHE A 333 4.67 -18.58 -8.79
CA PHE A 333 5.80 -18.75 -9.70
C PHE A 333 6.12 -20.24 -9.82
N TRP A 334 6.72 -20.63 -10.94
CA TRP A 334 7.14 -22.01 -11.16
C TRP A 334 8.56 -22.21 -10.63
N ARG A 335 8.73 -23.07 -9.63
CA ARG A 335 10.05 -23.49 -9.16
C ARG A 335 10.44 -24.78 -9.87
N ARG A 336 11.58 -24.79 -10.58
CA ARG A 336 11.96 -25.92 -11.43
C ARG A 336 13.41 -26.35 -11.26
N ASN A 337 13.59 -27.66 -11.13
CA ASN A 337 14.83 -28.36 -11.37
C ASN A 337 14.82 -28.93 -12.81
N LEU A 338 15.62 -28.36 -13.72
CA LEU A 338 15.76 -28.86 -15.10
C LEU A 338 16.72 -30.06 -15.19
N SER A 339 17.53 -30.34 -14.17
CA SER A 339 18.44 -31.51 -14.16
C SER A 339 17.69 -32.82 -13.99
N LYS A 340 16.57 -32.81 -13.26
CA LYS A 340 15.74 -34.00 -13.02
C LYS A 340 14.78 -34.32 -14.17
N ARG A 341 14.28 -33.31 -14.88
CA ARG A 341 13.20 -33.46 -15.86
C ARG A 341 13.30 -32.42 -16.96
N LYS A 342 12.97 -32.84 -18.18
CA LYS A 342 13.12 -32.01 -19.39
C LYS A 342 12.31 -30.71 -19.34
N SER A 343 12.83 -29.66 -19.96
CA SER A 343 12.14 -28.37 -20.14
C SER A 343 10.86 -28.49 -20.97
N SER A 344 10.71 -29.53 -21.79
CA SER A 344 9.57 -29.73 -22.70
C SER A 344 8.23 -29.85 -21.97
N ILE A 345 8.20 -30.49 -20.79
CA ILE A 345 6.96 -30.61 -20.00
C ILE A 345 6.57 -29.24 -19.43
N LEU A 346 7.56 -28.49 -18.93
CA LEU A 346 7.34 -27.13 -18.43
C LEU A 346 6.78 -26.24 -19.55
N LEU A 347 7.33 -26.31 -20.77
CA LEU A 347 6.82 -25.57 -21.92
C LEU A 347 5.33 -25.86 -22.19
N GLU A 348 4.94 -27.14 -22.22
CA GLU A 348 3.56 -27.51 -22.49
C GLU A 348 2.61 -27.04 -21.38
N VAL A 349 3.03 -27.12 -20.12
CA VAL A 349 2.23 -26.60 -18.99
C VAL A 349 2.15 -25.06 -19.01
N LEU A 350 3.23 -24.37 -19.37
CA LEU A 350 3.25 -22.91 -19.53
C LEU A 350 2.32 -22.44 -20.66
N LYS A 351 2.20 -23.19 -21.76
CA LYS A 351 1.24 -22.91 -22.84
C LYS A 351 -0.22 -23.01 -22.38
N LEU A 352 -0.49 -23.76 -21.31
CA LEU A 352 -1.82 -23.84 -20.72
C LEU A 352 -2.13 -22.66 -19.80
N GLN A 353 -1.20 -21.76 -19.50
CA GLN A 353 -1.42 -20.66 -18.57
C GLN A 353 -2.14 -19.48 -19.24
N THR A 354 -3.04 -18.82 -18.51
CA THR A 354 -3.69 -17.57 -18.95
C THR A 354 -2.76 -16.37 -18.89
N GLU A 355 -1.79 -16.38 -17.97
CA GLU A 355 -0.86 -15.29 -17.69
C GLU A 355 0.57 -15.79 -17.63
N LYS A 356 1.53 -14.94 -18.01
CA LYS A 356 2.96 -15.25 -17.92
C LYS A 356 3.41 -15.21 -16.47
N LYS A 357 3.89 -16.34 -15.94
CA LYS A 357 4.36 -16.44 -14.55
C LYS A 357 5.89 -16.43 -14.47
N PRO A 358 6.48 -15.99 -13.34
CA PRO A 358 7.91 -16.12 -13.10
C PRO A 358 8.32 -17.59 -13.05
N VAL A 359 9.53 -17.89 -13.50
CA VAL A 359 10.18 -19.18 -13.34
C VAL A 359 11.44 -19.01 -12.51
N GLU A 360 11.53 -19.73 -11.40
CA GLU A 360 12.71 -19.83 -10.55
C GLU A 360 13.40 -21.17 -10.79
N LEU A 361 14.65 -21.12 -11.24
CA LEU A 361 15.47 -22.31 -11.46
C LEU A 361 16.28 -22.64 -10.20
N ILE A 362 16.18 -23.89 -9.75
CA ILE A 362 16.92 -24.41 -8.58
C ILE A 362 18.08 -25.33 -8.95
N ASP A 363 18.09 -25.87 -10.17
CA ASP A 363 19.16 -26.69 -10.73
C ASP A 363 18.89 -26.94 -12.24
N TRP A 364 19.92 -27.25 -13.04
CA TRP A 364 19.80 -27.47 -14.49
C TRP A 364 21.00 -28.23 -15.06
N THR A 365 20.83 -28.81 -16.25
CA THR A 365 21.96 -29.31 -17.04
C THR A 365 22.49 -28.21 -17.98
N HIS A 366 23.77 -28.28 -18.31
CA HIS A 366 24.37 -27.45 -19.37
C HIS A 366 24.28 -28.12 -20.76
N GLU A 367 23.44 -29.16 -20.90
CA GLU A 367 23.24 -29.81 -22.20
C GLU A 367 22.58 -28.83 -23.17
N GLU A 368 23.13 -28.76 -24.38
CA GLU A 368 22.66 -27.81 -25.39
C GLU A 368 21.17 -28.00 -25.71
N SER A 369 20.68 -29.24 -25.74
CA SER A 369 19.27 -29.55 -25.96
C SER A 369 18.36 -29.01 -24.86
N GLU A 370 18.78 -29.04 -23.58
CA GLU A 370 18.00 -28.47 -22.48
C GLU A 370 18.04 -26.95 -22.49
N VAL A 371 19.19 -26.33 -22.75
CA VAL A 371 19.32 -24.87 -22.90
C VAL A 371 18.43 -24.36 -24.04
N ARG A 372 18.50 -25.01 -25.21
CA ARG A 372 17.64 -24.68 -26.37
C ARG A 372 16.16 -24.99 -26.07
N GLY A 373 15.88 -26.06 -25.34
CA GLY A 373 14.53 -26.39 -24.91
C GLY A 373 13.95 -25.36 -23.95
N PHE A 374 14.75 -24.80 -23.04
CA PHE A 374 14.31 -23.76 -22.12
C PHE A 374 14.09 -22.41 -22.81
N LEU A 375 14.86 -22.07 -23.86
CA LEU A 375 14.60 -20.87 -24.67
C LEU A 375 13.16 -20.81 -25.20
N GLN A 376 12.58 -21.97 -25.55
CA GLN A 376 11.20 -22.05 -26.03
C GLN A 376 10.17 -21.71 -24.95
N CYS A 377 10.54 -21.73 -23.66
CA CYS A 377 9.69 -21.29 -22.56
C CYS A 377 9.61 -19.76 -22.44
N LEU A 378 10.60 -19.02 -22.96
CA LEU A 378 10.71 -17.56 -22.80
C LEU A 378 9.45 -16.77 -23.22
N PRO A 379 8.75 -17.11 -24.32
CA PRO A 379 7.52 -16.43 -24.70
C PRO A 379 6.40 -16.52 -23.64
N TYR A 380 6.43 -17.53 -22.76
CA TYR A 380 5.36 -17.88 -21.83
C TYR A 380 5.67 -17.53 -20.36
N ILE A 381 6.85 -16.96 -20.07
CA ILE A 381 7.25 -16.59 -18.70
C ILE A 381 7.40 -15.07 -18.59
N SER A 382 7.21 -14.53 -17.38
CA SER A 382 7.33 -13.09 -17.12
C SER A 382 8.70 -12.71 -16.56
N GLN A 383 9.32 -13.58 -15.77
CA GLN A 383 10.62 -13.34 -15.15
C GLN A 383 11.42 -14.65 -15.07
N LEU A 384 12.73 -14.57 -15.26
CA LEU A 384 13.68 -15.65 -14.99
C LEU A 384 14.44 -15.34 -13.71
N ARG A 385 14.34 -16.23 -12.72
CA ARG A 385 14.99 -16.11 -11.40
C ARG A 385 15.89 -17.33 -11.13
N PHE A 386 16.93 -17.14 -10.33
CA PHE A 386 17.71 -18.24 -9.76
C PHE A 386 17.47 -18.32 -8.25
N ALA A 387 17.40 -19.53 -7.70
CA ALA A 387 17.39 -19.68 -6.26
C ALA A 387 18.75 -19.32 -5.65
N LEU A 388 18.73 -18.68 -4.47
CA LEU A 388 19.94 -18.23 -3.79
C LEU A 388 20.87 -19.36 -3.34
N SER A 389 20.36 -20.59 -3.24
CA SER A 389 21.15 -21.78 -2.92
C SER A 389 22.01 -22.26 -4.09
N VAL A 390 21.76 -21.77 -5.32
CA VAL A 390 22.50 -22.20 -6.50
C VAL A 390 23.87 -21.52 -6.54
N ASP A 391 24.88 -22.28 -6.96
CA ASP A 391 26.22 -21.76 -7.16
C ASP A 391 26.26 -20.67 -8.23
N GLN A 392 26.93 -19.55 -7.94
CA GLN A 392 26.93 -18.38 -8.82
C GLN A 392 27.64 -18.64 -10.14
N ASP A 393 28.72 -19.44 -10.14
CA ASP A 393 29.45 -19.79 -11.35
C ASP A 393 28.56 -20.60 -12.31
N ASN A 394 27.74 -21.50 -11.79
CA ASN A 394 26.73 -22.22 -12.58
C ASN A 394 25.68 -21.27 -13.19
N CYS A 395 25.21 -20.27 -12.43
CA CYS A 395 24.30 -19.23 -12.94
C CYS A 395 24.93 -18.43 -14.08
N PHE A 396 26.19 -18.00 -13.93
CA PHE A 396 26.91 -17.25 -14.96
C PHE A 396 27.06 -18.08 -16.23
N GLN A 397 27.47 -19.34 -16.10
CA GLN A 397 27.64 -20.23 -17.24
C GLN A 397 26.30 -20.49 -17.96
N PHE A 398 25.22 -20.68 -17.20
CA PHE A 398 23.89 -20.86 -17.78
C PHE A 398 23.42 -19.62 -18.54
N LEU A 399 23.56 -18.42 -17.96
CA LEU A 399 23.23 -17.17 -18.65
C LEU A 399 24.04 -16.99 -19.93
N VAL A 400 25.36 -17.22 -19.90
CA VAL A 400 26.20 -17.13 -21.10
C VAL A 400 25.75 -18.11 -22.18
N ASN A 401 25.47 -19.37 -21.81
CA ASN A 401 24.97 -20.37 -22.76
C ASN A 401 23.61 -19.97 -23.34
N LEU A 402 22.72 -19.44 -22.50
CA LEU A 402 21.37 -19.04 -22.89
C LEU A 402 21.37 -17.84 -23.84
N PHE A 403 22.16 -16.80 -23.56
CA PHE A 403 22.32 -15.64 -24.44
C PHE A 403 23.04 -16.01 -25.75
N THR A 404 24.01 -16.92 -25.70
CA THR A 404 24.69 -17.43 -26.90
C THR A 404 23.70 -18.19 -27.79
N ALA A 405 22.94 -19.12 -27.20
CA ALA A 405 21.93 -19.88 -27.94
C ALA A 405 20.81 -18.98 -28.48
N ALA A 406 20.33 -17.99 -27.69
CA ALA A 406 19.34 -17.01 -28.15
C ALA A 406 19.83 -16.22 -29.37
N SER A 407 21.08 -15.75 -29.34
CA SER A 407 21.67 -15.04 -30.48
C SER A 407 21.80 -15.92 -31.73
N GLU A 408 22.04 -17.21 -31.58
CA GLU A 408 22.05 -18.15 -32.71
C GLU A 408 20.64 -18.35 -33.28
N PHE A 409 19.60 -18.43 -32.43
CA PHE A 409 18.21 -18.52 -32.88
C PHE A 409 17.76 -17.27 -33.63
N ASP A 410 18.09 -16.07 -33.14
CA ASP A 410 17.75 -14.78 -33.79
C ASP A 410 18.23 -14.68 -35.24
N THR A 411 19.31 -15.37 -35.60
CA THR A 411 19.81 -15.39 -36.98
C THR A 411 19.06 -16.37 -37.89
N ASN A 412 18.36 -17.35 -37.32
CA ASN A 412 17.75 -18.48 -38.01
C ASN A 412 16.22 -18.47 -37.98
N THR A 413 15.59 -17.64 -37.14
CA THR A 413 14.14 -17.53 -36.98
C THR A 413 13.68 -16.07 -37.04
N GLU A 414 12.44 -15.82 -37.47
CA GLU A 414 11.85 -14.46 -37.40
C GLU A 414 11.64 -13.99 -35.94
N GLU A 415 11.60 -14.91 -34.98
CA GLU A 415 11.50 -14.62 -33.55
C GLU A 415 12.85 -14.16 -32.97
N LYS A 416 12.84 -13.04 -32.24
CA LYS A 416 14.01 -12.49 -31.55
C LYS A 416 14.05 -12.93 -30.07
N TYR A 417 14.62 -14.11 -29.84
CA TYR A 417 14.85 -14.69 -28.52
C TYR A 417 15.77 -13.84 -27.64
N THR A 418 16.72 -13.06 -28.17
CA THR A 418 17.52 -12.16 -27.32
C THR A 418 16.70 -11.02 -26.70
N GLU A 419 15.70 -10.50 -27.43
CA GLU A 419 14.75 -9.50 -26.93
C GLU A 419 13.82 -10.12 -25.88
N LEU A 420 13.35 -11.36 -26.09
CA LEU A 420 12.56 -12.10 -25.10
C LEU A 420 13.36 -12.39 -23.82
N LEU A 421 14.61 -12.85 -23.97
CA LEU A 421 15.47 -13.16 -22.84
C LEU A 421 15.80 -11.91 -22.03
N THR A 422 16.07 -10.80 -22.71
CA THR A 422 16.19 -9.48 -22.08
C THR A 422 14.93 -9.13 -21.29
N SER A 423 13.75 -9.33 -21.89
CA SER A 423 12.47 -9.00 -21.27
C SER A 423 12.19 -9.81 -20.00
N VAL A 424 12.64 -11.06 -19.88
CA VAL A 424 12.42 -11.86 -18.66
C VAL A 424 13.47 -11.57 -17.58
N CYS A 425 14.56 -10.88 -17.94
CA CYS A 425 15.61 -10.46 -17.02
C CYS A 425 15.47 -8.99 -16.60
N ASN A 426 14.47 -8.24 -17.08
CA ASN A 426 14.38 -6.77 -16.98
C ASN A 426 13.81 -6.19 -15.68
N TYR A 427 13.79 -6.96 -14.60
CA TYR A 427 13.19 -6.53 -13.32
C TYR A 427 14.25 -6.05 -12.33
N THR A 428 13.85 -5.18 -11.40
CA THR A 428 14.75 -4.47 -10.46
C THR A 428 15.53 -5.39 -9.55
N SER A 429 14.99 -6.57 -9.25
CA SER A 429 15.62 -7.59 -8.42
C SER A 429 16.28 -8.72 -9.22
N PHE A 430 16.54 -8.56 -10.52
CA PHE A 430 17.26 -9.61 -11.25
C PHE A 430 18.68 -9.81 -10.67
N PRO A 431 19.12 -11.06 -10.37
CA PRO A 431 18.50 -12.33 -10.75
C PRO A 431 17.78 -13.11 -9.63
N PHE A 432 17.56 -12.53 -8.44
CA PHE A 432 16.97 -13.25 -7.28
C PHE A 432 15.67 -12.57 -6.78
N ASP A 433 15.06 -13.08 -5.70
CA ASP A 433 13.89 -12.45 -5.06
C ASP A 433 14.29 -11.51 -3.90
N GLU A 434 13.45 -10.52 -3.57
CA GLU A 434 13.76 -9.42 -2.62
C GLU A 434 13.81 -9.83 -1.13
N ASP A 435 13.50 -11.08 -0.79
CA ASP A 435 13.23 -11.54 0.59
C ASP A 435 14.47 -11.74 1.49
N VAL A 436 15.66 -11.25 1.12
CA VAL A 436 16.91 -11.49 1.88
C VAL A 436 17.59 -10.22 2.37
N SER A 437 18.03 -10.22 3.63
CA SER A 437 18.85 -9.15 4.20
C SER A 437 20.14 -8.97 3.39
N ASP A 438 20.45 -7.74 2.98
CA ASP A 438 21.57 -7.40 2.07
C ASP A 438 21.40 -7.84 0.60
N TYR A 439 20.17 -8.13 0.14
CA TYR A 439 19.87 -8.46 -1.26
C TYR A 439 20.54 -7.51 -2.28
N GLN A 440 20.50 -6.18 -2.07
CA GLN A 440 21.14 -5.20 -2.96
C GLN A 440 22.64 -5.42 -3.13
N LEU A 441 23.34 -5.86 -2.08
CA LEU A 441 24.77 -6.16 -2.18
C LEU A 441 25.00 -7.43 -3.01
N VAL A 442 24.20 -8.48 -2.77
CA VAL A 442 24.30 -9.75 -3.51
C VAL A 442 24.02 -9.53 -4.98
N GLN A 443 23.03 -8.71 -5.32
CA GLN A 443 22.72 -8.32 -6.69
C GLN A 443 23.86 -7.55 -7.35
N CYS A 444 24.41 -6.53 -6.68
CA CYS A 444 25.54 -5.76 -7.21
C CYS A 444 26.76 -6.66 -7.44
N ASP A 445 27.06 -7.55 -6.48
CA ASP A 445 28.15 -8.51 -6.57
C ASP A 445 27.93 -9.49 -7.74
N PHE A 446 26.71 -10.01 -7.92
CA PHE A 446 26.36 -10.89 -9.04
C PHE A 446 26.56 -10.22 -10.41
N LEU A 447 26.07 -8.99 -10.60
CA LEU A 447 26.18 -8.30 -11.89
C LEU A 447 27.63 -7.96 -12.25
N LEU A 448 28.45 -7.58 -11.26
CA LEU A 448 29.88 -7.34 -11.46
C LEU A 448 30.63 -8.63 -11.83
N ASP A 449 30.28 -9.74 -11.18
CA ASP A 449 30.92 -11.03 -11.44
C ASP A 449 30.50 -11.62 -12.78
N LEU A 450 29.22 -11.51 -13.14
CA LEU A 450 28.72 -11.86 -14.46
C LEU A 450 29.50 -11.11 -15.56
N TYR A 451 29.80 -9.83 -15.38
CA TYR A 451 30.57 -9.06 -16.36
C TYR A 451 31.97 -9.64 -16.54
N SER A 452 32.61 -9.98 -15.41
CA SER A 452 33.95 -10.58 -15.42
C SER A 452 33.96 -11.95 -16.09
N HIS A 453 32.95 -12.79 -15.82
CA HIS A 453 32.79 -14.11 -16.42
C HIS A 453 32.60 -14.01 -17.93
N VAL A 454 31.71 -13.11 -18.36
CA VAL A 454 31.46 -12.84 -19.78
C VAL A 454 32.74 -12.38 -20.48
N LYS A 455 33.51 -11.48 -19.86
CA LYS A 455 34.78 -11.03 -20.45
C LYS A 455 35.82 -12.13 -20.59
N ASN A 456 35.91 -13.01 -19.61
CA ASN A 456 36.79 -14.18 -19.70
C ASN A 456 36.31 -15.10 -20.82
N TYR A 457 35.02 -15.42 -20.86
CA TYR A 457 34.41 -16.25 -21.90
C TYR A 457 34.63 -15.69 -23.32
N GLU A 458 34.40 -14.38 -23.54
CA GLU A 458 34.65 -13.73 -24.83
C GLU A 458 36.13 -13.82 -25.22
N SER A 459 37.05 -13.72 -24.25
CA SER A 459 38.49 -13.81 -24.50
C SER A 459 38.97 -15.23 -24.81
N GLU A 460 38.39 -16.24 -24.16
CA GLU A 460 38.77 -17.65 -24.31
C GLU A 460 38.18 -18.26 -25.59
N THR A 461 36.92 -17.94 -25.90
CA THR A 461 36.19 -18.55 -27.03
C THR A 461 36.22 -17.70 -28.30
N GLY A 462 36.53 -16.40 -28.20
CA GLY A 462 36.42 -15.44 -29.29
C GLY A 462 34.98 -15.09 -29.71
N ARG A 463 33.97 -15.64 -29.03
CA ARG A 463 32.54 -15.31 -29.26
C ARG A 463 32.18 -14.01 -28.56
N SER A 464 31.35 -13.16 -29.17
CA SER A 464 30.87 -11.94 -28.52
C SER A 464 29.47 -12.15 -27.94
N VAL A 465 29.34 -12.00 -26.62
CA VAL A 465 28.10 -12.22 -25.86
C VAL A 465 27.70 -10.95 -25.11
N LEU A 466 28.66 -10.08 -24.77
CA LEU A 466 28.39 -8.85 -24.04
C LEU A 466 27.37 -7.93 -24.73
N PRO A 467 27.34 -7.76 -26.07
CA PRO A 467 26.31 -6.95 -26.72
C PRO A 467 24.88 -7.41 -26.42
N ALA A 468 24.67 -8.73 -26.33
CA ALA A 468 23.35 -9.30 -26.02
C ALA A 468 22.99 -9.13 -24.53
N LEU A 469 23.98 -9.20 -23.64
CA LEU A 469 23.81 -8.99 -22.19
C LEU A 469 23.76 -7.51 -21.78
N GLN A 470 24.09 -6.59 -22.68
CA GLN A 470 24.18 -5.16 -22.37
C GLN A 470 22.85 -4.62 -21.85
N SER A 471 21.73 -5.16 -22.34
CA SER A 471 20.39 -4.81 -21.90
C SER A 471 20.13 -5.09 -20.41
N ILE A 472 20.71 -6.16 -19.83
CA ILE A 472 20.62 -6.45 -18.39
C ILE A 472 21.24 -5.31 -17.58
N TYR A 473 22.40 -4.82 -18.00
CA TYR A 473 23.06 -3.71 -17.33
C TYR A 473 22.31 -2.38 -17.50
N HIS A 474 21.48 -2.24 -18.53
CA HIS A 474 20.63 -1.06 -18.72
C HIS A 474 19.35 -1.12 -17.90
N GLN A 475 18.59 -2.22 -18.04
CA GLN A 475 17.21 -2.34 -17.54
C GLN A 475 17.16 -2.85 -16.10
N SER A 476 18.07 -3.74 -15.72
CA SER A 476 18.06 -4.45 -14.44
C SER A 476 19.12 -3.92 -13.47
N SER A 477 19.69 -2.74 -13.77
CA SER A 477 20.71 -2.14 -12.92
C SER A 477 20.13 -1.68 -11.58
N PRO A 478 20.82 -1.93 -10.45
CA PRO A 478 20.35 -1.53 -9.13
C PRO A 478 20.17 -0.01 -9.05
N GLU A 479 19.24 0.47 -8.24
CA GLU A 479 19.07 1.91 -7.99
C GLU A 479 20.32 2.53 -7.35
N VAL A 480 20.98 1.77 -6.48
CA VAL A 480 22.23 2.14 -5.80
C VAL A 480 23.22 0.99 -5.92
N TRP A 481 24.39 1.27 -6.49
CA TRP A 481 25.48 0.29 -6.57
C TRP A 481 26.16 0.15 -5.21
N THR A 482 26.01 -1.00 -4.56
CA THR A 482 26.63 -1.29 -3.27
C THR A 482 27.91 -2.11 -3.45
N ILE A 483 29.04 -1.60 -2.96
CA ILE A 483 30.36 -2.18 -3.28
C ILE A 483 31.23 -2.33 -2.04
N LYS A 484 31.91 -3.49 -1.99
CA LYS A 484 33.01 -3.77 -1.07
C LYS A 484 34.34 -3.67 -1.83
N LEU A 485 34.95 -2.48 -1.88
CA LEU A 485 36.23 -2.26 -2.57
C LEU A 485 37.39 -3.09 -2.00
N SER A 486 37.27 -3.61 -0.78
CA SER A 486 38.25 -4.53 -0.21
C SER A 486 38.25 -5.93 -0.85
N LYS A 487 37.18 -6.28 -1.59
CA LYS A 487 36.99 -7.61 -2.19
C LYS A 487 36.92 -7.58 -3.72
N ARG A 488 36.74 -6.39 -4.32
CA ARG A 488 36.42 -6.24 -5.75
C ARG A 488 37.39 -5.29 -6.41
N LYS A 489 37.76 -5.60 -7.65
CA LYS A 489 38.58 -4.71 -8.49
C LYS A 489 37.72 -3.55 -9.00
N SER A 490 38.22 -2.35 -8.79
CA SER A 490 37.61 -1.10 -9.25
C SER A 490 37.51 -0.98 -10.77
N SER A 491 38.37 -1.68 -11.52
CA SER A 491 38.33 -1.71 -12.99
C SER A 491 37.04 -2.35 -13.53
N ILE A 492 36.53 -3.40 -12.88
CA ILE A 492 35.28 -4.06 -13.30
C ILE A 492 34.11 -3.10 -13.09
N LEU A 493 34.07 -2.44 -11.92
CA LEU A 493 33.06 -1.42 -11.64
C LEU A 493 33.07 -0.30 -12.67
N LEU A 494 34.25 0.20 -13.06
CA LEU A 494 34.37 1.25 -14.06
C LEU A 494 33.73 0.85 -15.38
N GLU A 495 34.02 -0.36 -15.86
CA GLU A 495 33.46 -0.85 -17.12
C GLU A 495 31.94 -1.02 -17.04
N VAL A 496 31.41 -1.56 -15.93
CA VAL A 496 29.97 -1.69 -15.72
C VAL A 496 29.28 -0.33 -15.62
N LEU A 497 29.89 0.65 -14.95
CA LEU A 497 29.35 2.02 -14.88
C LEU A 497 29.32 2.73 -16.24
N LYS A 498 30.28 2.45 -17.13
CA LYS A 498 30.27 2.96 -18.52
C LYS A 498 29.12 2.39 -19.34
N LEU A 499 28.63 1.20 -19.00
CA LEU A 499 27.47 0.61 -19.66
C LEU A 499 26.15 1.26 -19.22
N GLN A 500 26.11 2.06 -18.16
CA GLN A 500 24.86 2.67 -17.68
C GLN A 500 24.43 3.86 -18.55
N THR A 501 23.13 4.01 -18.77
CA THR A 501 22.54 5.19 -19.45
C THR A 501 22.61 6.45 -18.59
N GLU A 502 22.49 6.30 -17.27
CA GLU A 502 22.48 7.39 -16.30
C GLU A 502 23.49 7.17 -15.17
N LYS A 503 23.94 8.26 -14.55
CA LYS A 503 24.84 8.19 -13.38
C LYS A 503 24.05 7.77 -12.15
N LYS A 504 24.36 6.59 -11.61
CA LYS A 504 23.72 6.09 -10.40
C LYS A 504 24.53 6.37 -9.13
N PRO A 505 23.89 6.44 -7.95
CA PRO A 505 24.58 6.49 -6.67
C PRO A 505 25.40 5.22 -6.43
N VAL A 506 26.52 5.37 -5.71
CA VAL A 506 27.37 4.26 -5.25
C VAL A 506 27.49 4.31 -3.74
N GLU A 507 27.18 3.22 -3.06
CA GLU A 507 27.40 3.03 -1.64
C GLU A 507 28.64 2.17 -1.36
N LEU A 508 29.53 2.68 -0.52
CA LEU A 508 30.74 1.98 -0.11
C LEU A 508 30.58 1.32 1.27
N ARG A 509 30.52 -0.02 1.30
CA ARG A 509 30.42 -0.79 2.56
C ARG A 509 31.78 -1.18 3.13
N ALA A 510 32.78 -1.44 2.29
CA ALA A 510 34.15 -1.76 2.71
C ALA A 510 35.19 -1.09 1.79
N TRP A 511 36.37 -0.83 2.34
CA TRP A 511 37.41 -0.03 1.69
C TRP A 511 38.74 -0.76 1.64
N THR A 512 39.51 -0.55 0.59
CA THR A 512 40.85 -1.12 0.40
C THR A 512 41.95 -0.13 0.78
N HIS A 513 43.04 -0.64 1.34
CA HIS A 513 44.26 0.13 1.57
C HIS A 513 45.24 0.06 0.39
N GLU A 514 44.91 -0.74 -0.63
CA GLU A 514 45.72 -0.87 -1.83
C GLU A 514 45.59 0.39 -2.70
N GLU A 515 46.72 1.08 -2.93
CA GLU A 515 46.72 2.37 -3.62
C GLU A 515 46.28 2.26 -5.09
N SER A 516 46.64 1.17 -5.78
CA SER A 516 46.20 0.84 -7.15
C SER A 516 44.69 0.79 -7.25
N GLU A 517 44.02 0.06 -6.35
CA GLU A 517 42.56 -0.09 -6.36
C GLU A 517 41.84 1.19 -5.99
N VAL A 518 42.36 1.97 -5.05
CA VAL A 518 41.77 3.30 -4.78
C VAL A 518 41.95 4.23 -5.98
N ARG A 519 43.11 4.21 -6.65
CA ARG A 519 43.34 5.00 -7.88
C ARG A 519 42.42 4.56 -9.01
N GLY A 520 42.17 3.26 -9.15
CA GLY A 520 41.19 2.72 -10.09
C GLY A 520 39.79 3.21 -9.76
N PHE A 521 39.37 3.17 -8.50
CA PHE A 521 38.06 3.67 -8.07
C PHE A 521 37.86 5.16 -8.33
N LEU A 522 38.92 5.98 -8.21
CA LEU A 522 38.84 7.40 -8.58
C LEU A 522 38.47 7.63 -10.05
N GLN A 523 38.75 6.68 -10.93
CA GLN A 523 38.34 6.74 -12.35
C GLN A 523 36.84 6.49 -12.54
N CYS A 524 36.15 5.89 -11.55
CA CYS A 524 34.71 5.68 -11.57
C CYS A 524 33.92 6.98 -11.27
N LEU A 525 34.50 7.93 -10.52
CA LEU A 525 33.82 9.14 -10.05
C LEU A 525 33.08 9.94 -11.13
N PRO A 526 33.60 10.11 -12.37
CA PRO A 526 32.87 10.80 -13.43
C PRO A 526 31.53 10.15 -13.81
N TYR A 527 31.35 8.86 -13.50
CA TYR A 527 30.15 8.06 -13.81
C TYR A 527 29.21 7.88 -12.61
N ILE A 528 29.56 8.45 -11.45
CA ILE A 528 28.78 8.33 -10.20
C ILE A 528 28.04 9.65 -9.95
N SER A 529 26.75 9.58 -9.61
CA SER A 529 25.97 10.77 -9.26
C SER A 529 26.16 11.16 -7.79
N GLU A 530 26.17 10.19 -6.89
CA GLU A 530 26.30 10.38 -5.45
C GLU A 530 27.14 9.27 -4.83
N LEU A 531 28.07 9.62 -3.92
CA LEU A 531 28.87 8.67 -3.16
C LEU A 531 28.41 8.60 -1.70
N ARG A 532 27.75 7.50 -1.34
CA ARG A 532 27.19 7.24 -0.01
C ARG A 532 28.19 6.53 0.89
N ASN A 533 28.08 6.76 2.20
CA ASN A 533 28.93 6.16 3.24
C ASN A 533 30.44 6.42 3.09
N ALA A 534 30.83 7.44 2.32
CA ALA A 534 32.22 7.79 2.04
C ALA A 534 32.95 8.48 3.20
N GLU A 535 32.24 9.02 4.20
CA GLU A 535 32.80 9.83 5.29
C GLU A 535 33.99 9.14 6.00
N ARG A 536 33.93 7.81 6.10
CA ARG A 536 34.95 6.98 6.75
C ARG A 536 36.26 6.92 5.96
N TYR A 537 36.22 7.18 4.66
CA TYR A 537 37.30 6.91 3.71
C TYR A 537 37.90 8.17 3.08
N ILE A 538 37.19 9.31 3.11
CA ILE A 538 37.68 10.62 2.63
C ILE A 538 39.11 10.92 3.10
N PRO A 539 39.49 10.76 4.39
CA PRO A 539 40.85 11.07 4.83
C PRO A 539 41.92 10.20 4.15
N SER A 540 41.59 8.93 3.86
CA SER A 540 42.47 7.99 3.16
C SER A 540 42.60 8.35 1.68
N VAL A 541 41.47 8.65 1.01
CA VAL A 541 41.43 9.11 -0.39
C VAL A 541 42.25 10.39 -0.57
N CYS A 542 42.08 11.38 0.32
CA CYS A 542 42.82 12.63 0.25
C CYS A 542 44.35 12.44 0.35
N LYS A 543 44.82 11.38 1.02
CA LYS A 543 46.26 11.10 1.17
C LYS A 543 46.91 10.74 -0.17
N LEU A 544 46.15 10.12 -1.08
CA LEU A 544 46.66 9.60 -2.37
C LEU A 544 46.95 10.67 -3.41
N PHE A 545 46.22 11.80 -3.36
CA PHE A 545 46.48 12.92 -4.27
C PHE A 545 47.84 13.61 -4.00
N GLY A 546 48.49 13.31 -2.86
CA GLY A 546 49.84 13.78 -2.56
C GLY A 546 49.94 15.29 -2.39
N SER A 547 51.12 15.85 -2.70
CA SER A 547 51.42 17.27 -2.51
C SER A 547 51.11 18.17 -3.71
N LYS A 548 50.95 17.60 -4.90
CA LYS A 548 50.73 18.31 -6.18
C LYS A 548 49.36 18.00 -6.78
N VAL A 549 48.31 18.05 -5.95
CA VAL A 549 46.93 17.78 -6.38
C VAL A 549 46.41 18.91 -7.28
N LYS A 550 45.81 18.55 -8.42
CA LYS A 550 45.17 19.49 -9.35
C LYS A 550 43.67 19.54 -9.12
N ARG A 551 43.04 20.67 -9.46
CA ARG A 551 41.59 20.88 -9.32
C ARG A 551 40.79 19.81 -10.07
N ASP A 552 41.17 19.51 -11.30
CA ASP A 552 40.44 18.55 -12.18
C ASP A 552 40.38 17.14 -11.60
N GLN A 553 41.35 16.75 -10.77
CA GLN A 553 41.37 15.44 -10.11
C GLN A 553 40.44 15.36 -8.89
N VAL A 554 40.15 16.51 -8.27
CA VAL A 554 39.37 16.60 -7.03
C VAL A 554 37.91 16.95 -7.30
N THR A 555 37.63 17.70 -8.36
CA THR A 555 36.27 18.12 -8.71
C THR A 555 35.28 16.95 -8.81
N PRO A 556 35.58 15.83 -9.50
CA PRO A 556 34.66 14.69 -9.55
C PRO A 556 34.38 14.09 -8.17
N LEU A 557 35.39 14.03 -7.29
CA LEU A 557 35.22 13.54 -5.92
C LEU A 557 34.27 14.44 -5.11
N LEU A 558 34.47 15.76 -5.20
CA LEU A 558 33.62 16.71 -4.48
C LEU A 558 32.20 16.76 -5.07
N GLN A 559 32.06 16.60 -6.38
CA GLN A 559 30.75 16.46 -7.04
C GLN A 559 30.04 15.20 -6.54
N ALA A 560 30.68 14.03 -6.55
CA ALA A 560 30.08 12.80 -6.04
C ALA A 560 29.70 12.91 -4.54
N LEU A 561 30.42 13.72 -3.76
CA LEU A 561 30.09 14.01 -2.35
C LEU A 561 29.05 15.14 -2.18
N MET A 562 28.44 15.64 -3.27
CA MET A 562 27.50 16.76 -3.24
C MET A 562 28.06 18.01 -2.53
N PHE A 563 29.37 18.24 -2.68
CA PHE A 563 30.14 19.29 -1.98
C PHE A 563 29.94 19.30 -0.46
N THR A 564 29.61 18.16 0.14
CA THR A 564 29.37 18.01 1.58
C THR A 564 30.34 17.00 2.16
N VAL A 565 31.15 17.44 3.12
CA VAL A 565 32.21 16.62 3.72
C VAL A 565 32.05 16.59 5.23
N THR A 566 31.86 15.38 5.77
CA THR A 566 31.84 15.14 7.21
C THR A 566 33.12 14.45 7.64
N LEU A 567 33.80 15.00 8.66
CA LEU A 567 35.00 14.42 9.25
C LEU A 567 34.75 14.07 10.72
N SER A 568 34.48 12.80 11.00
CA SER A 568 34.05 12.32 12.33
C SER A 568 35.05 11.42 13.08
N ARG A 569 36.11 10.93 12.42
CA ARG A 569 37.08 9.98 13.01
C ARG A 569 38.35 10.65 13.56
N LYS A 570 39.33 9.85 13.98
CA LYS A 570 40.66 10.31 14.38
C LYS A 570 41.38 10.89 13.17
N LEU A 571 41.83 12.13 13.26
CA LEU A 571 42.49 12.88 12.20
C LEU A 571 43.94 13.23 12.59
N PRO A 572 44.93 12.41 12.18
CA PRO A 572 46.34 12.73 12.35
C PRO A 572 46.71 14.03 11.63
N SER A 573 47.75 14.73 12.13
CA SER A 573 48.19 16.01 11.53
C SER A 573 48.60 15.89 10.06
N SER A 574 49.18 14.75 9.66
CA SER A 574 49.55 14.48 8.27
C SER A 574 48.32 14.39 7.37
N THR A 575 47.27 13.67 7.80
CA THR A 575 46.01 13.52 7.08
C THR A 575 45.25 14.85 6.97
N CYS A 576 45.20 15.64 8.05
CA CYS A 576 44.59 16.97 8.03
C CYS A 576 45.19 17.87 6.93
N ARG A 577 46.51 17.81 6.72
CA ARG A 577 47.18 18.59 5.67
C ARG A 577 46.72 18.19 4.28
N CYS A 578 46.58 16.89 4.02
CA CYS A 578 46.14 16.38 2.72
C CYS A 578 44.66 16.74 2.47
N VAL A 579 43.79 16.48 3.45
CA VAL A 579 42.37 16.86 3.37
C VAL A 579 42.22 18.36 3.15
N GLY A 580 42.94 19.20 3.91
CA GLY A 580 42.89 20.65 3.76
C GLY A 580 43.27 21.15 2.37
N ARG A 581 44.24 20.50 1.71
CA ARG A 581 44.61 20.81 0.32
C ARG A 581 43.52 20.41 -0.67
N VAL A 582 42.95 19.22 -0.53
CA VAL A 582 41.85 18.76 -1.39
C VAL A 582 40.66 19.71 -1.27
N LEU A 583 40.24 20.02 -0.05
CA LEU A 583 39.13 20.94 0.21
C LEU A 583 39.40 22.37 -0.30
N SER A 584 40.65 22.84 -0.26
CA SER A 584 41.02 24.16 -0.78
C SER A 584 40.84 24.33 -2.29
N LEU A 585 40.76 23.23 -3.04
CA LEU A 585 40.54 23.26 -4.49
C LEU A 585 39.06 23.33 -4.86
N SER A 586 38.15 23.21 -3.88
CA SER A 586 36.71 23.30 -4.07
C SER A 586 36.28 24.71 -4.53
N PRO A 587 35.24 24.83 -5.38
CA PRO A 587 34.50 26.08 -5.52
C PRO A 587 33.86 26.49 -4.17
N SER A 588 33.41 27.74 -4.07
CA SER A 588 32.84 28.38 -2.87
C SER A 588 31.58 27.72 -2.26
N LYS A 589 31.14 26.57 -2.79
CA LYS A 589 29.94 25.80 -2.41
C LYS A 589 30.19 24.68 -1.39
N LEU A 590 31.36 24.66 -0.73
CA LEU A 590 31.76 23.54 0.15
C LEU A 590 31.08 23.63 1.53
N ASN A 591 30.42 22.55 1.94
CA ASN A 591 29.89 22.35 3.29
C ASN A 591 30.80 21.39 4.06
N LEU A 592 31.34 21.84 5.19
CA LEU A 592 32.27 21.07 6.01
C LEU A 592 31.72 20.87 7.42
N THR A 593 31.56 19.62 7.83
CA THR A 593 31.14 19.23 9.19
C THR A 593 32.29 18.57 9.93
N LEU A 594 32.69 19.14 11.07
CA LEU A 594 33.79 18.63 11.89
C LEU A 594 33.26 18.05 13.22
N LYS A 595 33.26 16.71 13.31
CA LYS A 595 32.89 15.95 14.53
C LYS A 595 33.96 14.92 14.93
N PRO A 596 35.28 15.25 14.93
CA PRO A 596 36.32 14.24 15.04
C PRO A 596 36.46 13.67 16.45
N ARG A 597 36.51 12.33 16.55
CA ARG A 597 36.87 11.63 17.80
C ARG A 597 38.20 12.12 18.41
N ALA A 598 39.19 12.44 17.57
CA ALA A 598 40.46 13.02 18.02
C ALA A 598 41.16 13.79 16.90
N ILE A 599 41.54 15.04 17.16
CA ILE A 599 42.37 15.88 16.30
C ILE A 599 43.31 16.73 17.16
N SER A 600 44.55 16.92 16.71
CA SER A 600 45.50 17.79 17.40
C SER A 600 45.37 19.25 16.92
N LEU A 601 45.83 20.20 17.73
CA LEU A 601 45.88 21.62 17.33
C LEU A 601 46.69 21.84 16.03
N ARG A 602 47.81 21.10 15.89
CA ARG A 602 48.62 21.10 14.66
C ARG A 602 47.85 20.55 13.45
N GLY A 603 46.97 19.59 13.68
CA GLY A 603 46.05 19.05 12.68
C GLY A 603 45.03 20.07 12.21
N VAL A 604 44.32 20.75 13.13
CA VAL A 604 43.36 21.83 12.79
C VAL A 604 44.05 22.94 12.00
N ARG A 605 45.24 23.38 12.42
CA ARG A 605 46.04 24.36 11.67
C ARG A 605 46.40 23.87 10.26
N SER A 606 46.70 22.58 10.11
CA SER A 606 47.05 22.01 8.80
C SER A 606 45.83 21.87 7.88
N LEU A 607 44.65 21.61 8.44
CA LEU A 607 43.38 21.48 7.71
C LEU A 607 42.96 22.81 7.10
N PHE A 608 42.95 23.88 7.90
CA PHE A 608 42.50 25.20 7.44
C PHE A 608 43.60 26.04 6.79
N ARG A 609 44.82 25.53 6.64
CA ARG A 609 45.95 26.29 6.08
C ARG A 609 45.69 26.84 4.68
N HIS A 610 44.93 26.10 3.87
CA HIS A 610 44.71 26.41 2.46
C HIS A 610 43.24 26.75 2.14
N ILE A 611 42.32 26.54 3.08
CA ILE A 611 40.88 26.79 2.86
C ILE A 611 40.61 28.27 3.09
N THR A 612 40.13 28.96 2.06
CA THR A 612 39.83 30.41 2.10
C THR A 612 38.34 30.70 2.20
N HIS A 613 37.48 29.84 1.64
CA HIS A 613 36.02 30.01 1.64
C HIS A 613 35.28 28.70 1.93
N LEU A 614 34.19 28.78 2.70
CA LEU A 614 33.21 27.70 2.91
C LEU A 614 31.79 28.26 2.78
N GLN A 615 30.86 27.46 2.25
CA GLN A 615 29.44 27.82 2.29
C GLN A 615 28.89 27.59 3.70
N ARG A 616 29.12 26.40 4.26
CA ARG A 616 28.72 26.05 5.62
C ARG A 616 29.86 25.39 6.37
N LEU A 617 30.08 25.82 7.61
CA LEU A 617 31.00 25.20 8.55
C LEU A 617 30.24 24.77 9.80
N SER A 618 30.15 23.46 10.04
CA SER A 618 29.52 22.91 11.24
C SER A 618 30.56 22.41 12.23
N LEU A 619 30.52 22.92 13.46
CA LEU A 619 31.49 22.64 14.51
C LEU A 619 30.83 22.10 15.78
N GLU A 620 31.45 21.09 16.38
CA GLU A 620 31.16 20.68 17.75
C GLU A 620 31.84 21.63 18.77
N ASP A 621 31.29 21.74 19.98
CA ASP A 621 31.76 22.62 21.07
C ASP A 621 33.29 22.58 21.31
N ARG A 622 33.89 21.39 21.34
CA ARG A 622 35.34 21.19 21.51
C ARG A 622 36.11 21.75 20.32
N MET A 623 35.54 21.67 19.12
CA MET A 623 36.15 22.18 17.90
C MET A 623 36.19 23.71 17.86
N VAL A 624 35.16 24.39 18.36
CA VAL A 624 35.13 25.86 18.45
C VAL A 624 36.35 26.39 19.21
N ARG A 625 36.67 25.78 20.36
CA ARG A 625 37.85 26.16 21.17
C ARG A 625 39.17 25.90 20.45
N MET A 626 39.28 24.74 19.79
CA MET A 626 40.49 24.39 19.03
C MET A 626 40.69 25.30 17.83
N MET A 627 39.61 25.68 17.15
CA MET A 627 39.60 26.66 16.06
C MET A 627 40.12 28.02 16.53
N VAL A 628 39.63 28.56 17.65
CA VAL A 628 40.13 29.83 18.21
C VAL A 628 41.64 29.76 18.45
N ARG A 629 42.14 28.68 19.06
CA ARG A 629 43.58 28.48 19.33
C ARG A 629 44.40 28.27 18.05
N ALA A 630 43.82 27.64 17.03
CA ALA A 630 44.47 27.43 15.75
C ALA A 630 44.61 28.76 15.00
N LEU A 631 43.52 29.52 14.91
CA LEU A 631 43.42 30.80 14.19
C LEU A 631 44.30 31.90 14.81
N ARG A 632 44.59 31.85 16.12
CA ARG A 632 45.56 32.77 16.76
C ARG A 632 46.98 32.70 16.18
N SER A 633 47.37 31.56 15.62
CA SER A 633 48.72 31.37 15.07
C SER A 633 48.84 31.70 13.58
N PHE A 634 47.73 31.99 12.90
CA PHE A 634 47.75 32.47 11.53
C PHE A 634 47.96 33.99 11.58
N ASN A 635 49.23 34.41 11.55
CA ASN A 635 49.59 35.84 11.49
C ASN A 635 49.07 36.43 10.16
N GLY A 636 47.91 37.08 10.17
CA GLY A 636 47.45 38.05 9.18
C GLY A 636 47.08 37.58 7.76
N HIS A 637 47.40 36.36 7.33
CA HIS A 637 47.40 36.03 5.88
C HIS A 637 46.30 35.11 5.33
N SER A 638 45.26 34.74 6.08
CA SER A 638 44.04 34.17 5.47
C SER A 638 42.85 34.23 6.43
N LEU A 639 41.96 35.21 6.25
CA LEU A 639 40.63 35.12 6.84
C LEU A 639 39.88 33.99 6.14
N LEU A 640 39.53 32.95 6.88
CA LEU A 640 38.54 31.98 6.41
C LEU A 640 37.19 32.70 6.37
N ASN A 641 36.61 32.81 5.16
CA ASN A 641 35.27 33.33 4.97
C ASN A 641 34.27 32.16 4.97
N THR A 642 33.20 32.28 5.73
CA THR A 642 32.13 31.28 5.77
C THR A 642 30.77 31.96 5.70
N ASP A 643 29.91 31.57 4.77
CA ASP A 643 28.56 32.17 4.71
C ASP A 643 27.73 31.79 5.95
N GLU A 644 27.75 30.52 6.36
CA GLU A 644 27.06 30.02 7.56
C GLU A 644 27.98 29.23 8.50
N LEU A 645 28.06 29.65 9.77
CA LEU A 645 28.69 28.90 10.85
C LEU A 645 27.61 28.25 11.72
N SER A 646 27.55 26.92 11.78
CA SER A 646 26.66 26.20 12.71
C SER A 646 27.45 25.56 13.85
N VAL A 647 26.90 25.63 15.06
CA VAL A 647 27.52 25.03 16.25
C VAL A 647 26.56 24.07 16.92
N VAL A 648 27.10 22.88 17.26
CA VAL A 648 26.37 21.80 17.91
C VAL A 648 27.00 21.54 19.27
N THR A 649 26.19 21.58 20.33
CA THR A 649 26.62 21.31 21.71
C THR A 649 26.04 19.99 22.20
N LYS A 650 26.91 19.03 22.55
CA LYS A 650 26.50 17.74 23.14
C LYS A 650 26.77 17.64 24.65
N ASP A 651 27.63 18.49 25.17
CA ASP A 651 28.19 18.35 26.52
C ASP A 651 27.46 19.29 27.50
N SER A 652 26.61 18.74 28.37
CA SER A 652 25.80 19.48 29.36
C SER A 652 26.63 20.08 30.51
N LYS A 653 27.93 19.79 30.57
CA LYS A 653 28.83 20.16 31.67
C LYS A 653 29.59 21.49 31.48
N LEU A 654 29.52 22.12 30.29
CA LEU A 654 30.23 23.37 30.02
C LEU A 654 29.36 24.60 30.28
N THR A 655 29.89 25.54 31.05
CA THR A 655 29.24 26.83 31.33
C THR A 655 29.03 27.64 30.03
N HIS A 656 27.79 28.06 29.74
CA HIS A 656 27.39 28.79 28.53
C HIS A 656 28.31 29.98 28.20
N SER A 657 28.78 30.72 29.21
CA SER A 657 29.73 31.85 29.09
C SER A 657 31.06 31.51 28.42
N ARG A 658 31.57 30.28 28.60
CA ARG A 658 32.82 29.82 27.97
C ARG A 658 32.65 29.53 26.48
N ILE A 659 31.46 29.06 26.07
CA ILE A 659 31.15 28.83 24.65
C ILE A 659 30.98 30.17 23.96
N VAL A 660 30.22 31.10 24.55
CA VAL A 660 30.01 32.44 23.96
C VAL A 660 31.30 33.25 23.85
N SER A 661 32.17 33.22 24.86
CA SER A 661 33.49 33.89 24.77
C SER A 661 34.40 33.28 23.69
N SER A 662 34.31 31.95 23.50
CA SER A 662 35.03 31.25 22.43
C SER A 662 34.47 31.62 21.05
N LEU A 663 33.14 31.65 20.89
CA LEU A 663 32.46 32.09 19.67
C LEU A 663 32.79 33.55 19.34
N SER A 664 32.73 34.43 20.32
CA SER A 664 33.10 35.85 20.16
C SER A 664 34.56 35.99 19.69
N SER A 665 35.47 35.22 20.28
CA SER A 665 36.87 35.19 19.87
C SER A 665 37.06 34.63 18.45
N LEU A 666 36.19 33.70 18.05
CA LEU A 666 36.22 33.07 16.73
C LEU A 666 35.67 34.02 15.65
N LEU A 667 34.52 34.65 15.90
CA LEU A 667 33.85 35.60 15.01
C LEU A 667 34.63 36.90 14.80
N ARG A 668 35.51 37.28 15.75
CA ARG A 668 36.48 38.37 15.52
C ARG A 668 37.57 38.02 14.51
N ARG A 669 37.71 36.74 14.13
CA ARG A 669 38.75 36.23 13.23
C ARG A 669 38.19 35.56 11.97
N LEU A 670 36.90 35.22 11.96
CA LEU A 670 36.18 34.68 10.82
C LEU A 670 35.19 35.72 10.29
N SER A 671 35.10 35.87 8.97
CA SER A 671 33.97 36.59 8.37
C SER A 671 32.81 35.60 8.25
N VAL A 672 31.71 35.89 8.95
CA VAL A 672 30.52 35.04 8.97
C VAL A 672 29.29 35.89 8.74
N ARG A 673 28.45 35.52 7.77
CA ARG A 673 27.18 36.22 7.52
C ARG A 673 26.08 35.74 8.46
N CYS A 674 25.95 34.43 8.61
CA CYS A 674 24.93 33.77 9.43
C CYS A 674 25.56 32.88 10.49
N LEU A 675 25.18 33.07 11.75
CA LEU A 675 25.52 32.19 12.86
C LEU A 675 24.29 31.35 13.27
N ASP A 676 24.38 30.03 13.16
CA ASP A 676 23.32 29.10 13.52
C ASP A 676 23.62 28.41 14.87
N LEU A 677 22.83 28.75 15.88
CA LEU A 677 22.88 28.25 17.26
C LEU A 677 21.57 27.53 17.64
N THR A 678 20.78 27.08 16.65
CA THR A 678 19.49 26.40 16.89
C THR A 678 19.63 25.13 17.73
N GLU A 679 20.71 24.36 17.54
CA GLU A 679 21.04 23.17 18.34
C GLU A 679 21.77 23.49 19.67
N CYS A 680 21.95 24.76 20.00
CA CYS A 680 22.60 25.20 21.25
C CYS A 680 21.56 25.70 22.26
N LYS A 681 21.55 25.11 23.46
CA LYS A 681 20.83 25.67 24.62
C LYS A 681 21.78 26.63 25.34
N LEU A 682 21.61 27.94 25.13
CA LEU A 682 22.42 28.97 25.75
C LEU A 682 21.56 29.89 26.61
N GLU A 683 22.13 30.38 27.70
CA GLU A 683 21.52 31.43 28.51
C GLU A 683 21.47 32.75 27.73
N ALA A 684 20.30 33.39 27.73
CA ALA A 684 20.08 34.65 27.02
C ALA A 684 21.08 35.75 27.38
N VAL A 685 21.35 35.96 28.67
CA VAL A 685 22.29 36.99 29.15
C VAL A 685 23.68 36.77 28.58
N SER A 686 24.14 35.52 28.49
CA SER A 686 25.46 35.19 27.94
C SER A 686 25.58 35.56 26.46
N VAL A 687 24.48 35.50 25.71
CA VAL A 687 24.43 35.68 24.25
C VAL A 687 24.31 37.14 23.82
N THR A 688 23.89 38.04 24.71
CA THR A 688 23.81 39.50 24.46
C THR A 688 25.12 40.07 23.88
N ALA A 689 26.28 39.58 24.34
CA ALA A 689 27.59 39.95 23.82
C ALA A 689 27.78 39.64 22.32
N LEU A 690 27.09 38.64 21.76
CA LEU A 690 27.12 38.31 20.33
C LEU A 690 26.29 39.30 19.49
N LEU A 691 25.24 39.88 20.07
CA LEU A 691 24.43 40.91 19.41
C LEU A 691 25.23 42.18 19.13
N CYS A 692 26.22 42.50 19.96
CA CYS A 692 27.06 43.69 19.78
C CYS A 692 28.25 43.49 18.82
N LEU A 693 28.46 42.29 18.26
CA LEU A 693 29.57 42.04 17.33
C LEU A 693 29.33 42.66 15.95
N GLN A 694 30.23 43.54 15.50
CA GLN A 694 30.18 44.12 14.16
C GLN A 694 30.49 43.08 13.08
N GLY A 695 29.78 43.13 11.94
CA GLY A 695 30.03 42.29 10.74
C GLY A 695 29.18 41.03 10.61
N LEU A 696 28.48 40.59 11.66
CA LEU A 696 27.54 39.46 11.62
C LEU A 696 26.14 39.96 11.25
N GLN A 697 25.57 39.42 10.17
CA GLN A 697 24.27 39.89 9.65
C GLN A 697 23.10 39.22 10.36
N THR A 698 23.17 37.89 10.55
CA THR A 698 22.07 37.12 11.14
C THR A 698 22.54 36.11 12.19
N ILE A 699 21.73 35.93 13.23
CA ILE A 699 21.90 34.88 14.24
C ILE A 699 20.59 34.13 14.39
N ARG A 700 20.65 32.80 14.23
CA ARG A 700 19.54 31.89 14.52
C ARG A 700 19.75 31.28 15.90
N PHE A 701 18.77 31.41 16.77
CA PHE A 701 18.78 30.86 18.12
C PHE A 701 17.79 29.70 18.24
N SER A 702 17.93 28.88 19.27
CA SER A 702 16.86 27.98 19.70
C SER A 702 15.65 28.79 20.17
N THR A 703 14.46 28.19 20.11
CA THR A 703 13.19 28.78 20.58
C THR A 703 13.28 29.24 22.03
N GLU A 704 13.85 28.40 22.90
CA GLU A 704 14.04 28.66 24.33
C GLU A 704 14.95 29.89 24.56
N THR A 705 16.11 29.92 23.91
CA THR A 705 17.07 31.04 24.05
C THR A 705 16.52 32.33 23.47
N LEU A 706 15.82 32.28 22.32
CA LEU A 706 15.24 33.48 21.71
C LEU A 706 14.14 34.08 22.60
N GLN A 707 13.28 33.25 23.20
CA GLN A 707 12.26 33.71 24.14
C GLN A 707 12.87 34.43 25.35
N GLN A 708 13.88 33.83 25.98
CA GLN A 708 14.56 34.44 27.12
C GLN A 708 15.29 35.74 26.72
N LEU A 709 15.86 35.79 25.51
CA LEU A 709 16.61 36.95 25.01
C LEU A 709 15.70 38.16 24.78
N VAL A 710 14.47 37.95 24.30
CA VAL A 710 13.45 39.02 24.24
C VAL A 710 13.25 39.64 25.61
N SER A 711 13.00 38.82 26.65
CA SER A 711 12.73 39.35 27.99
C SER A 711 13.93 40.12 28.55
N VAL A 712 15.15 39.63 28.36
CA VAL A 712 16.39 40.33 28.77
C VAL A 712 16.57 41.66 28.05
N VAL A 713 16.29 41.73 26.74
CA VAL A 713 16.39 42.96 25.96
C VAL A 713 15.34 43.98 26.43
N CYS A 714 14.11 43.53 26.69
CA CYS A 714 13.04 44.38 27.22
C CYS A 714 13.32 44.90 28.64
N GLU A 715 13.91 44.08 29.50
CA GLU A 715 14.32 44.47 30.86
C GLU A 715 15.48 45.47 30.86
N ALA A 716 16.41 45.34 29.89
CA ALA A 716 17.57 46.23 29.77
C ALA A 716 17.18 47.67 29.38
N GLN A 717 16.04 47.85 28.70
CA GLN A 717 15.55 49.15 28.22
C GLN A 717 16.59 49.96 27.42
N ASP A 718 17.42 49.28 26.64
CA ASP A 718 18.50 49.88 25.83
C ASP A 718 18.14 49.89 24.33
N ASP A 719 18.03 51.09 23.75
CA ASP A 719 17.62 51.29 22.35
C ASP A 719 18.61 50.70 21.32
N GLU A 720 19.91 50.73 21.62
CA GLU A 720 20.97 50.23 20.73
C GLU A 720 20.98 48.71 20.71
N LEU A 721 20.88 48.10 21.89
CA LEU A 721 20.77 46.66 22.05
C LEU A 721 19.51 46.12 21.37
N THR A 722 18.36 46.80 21.54
CA THR A 722 17.08 46.41 20.92
C THR A 722 17.15 46.45 19.40
N ARG A 723 17.78 47.48 18.82
CA ARG A 723 17.98 47.55 17.36
C ARG A 723 18.90 46.45 16.85
N CYS A 724 20.05 46.25 17.51
CA CYS A 724 21.00 45.19 17.17
C CYS A 724 20.34 43.80 17.27
N PHE A 725 19.50 43.58 18.27
CA PHE A 725 18.72 42.36 18.45
C PHE A 725 17.81 42.11 17.25
N LEU A 726 16.92 43.06 16.93
CA LEU A 726 15.93 42.91 15.87
C LEU A 726 16.55 42.72 14.48
N GLU A 727 17.64 43.41 14.17
CA GLU A 727 18.36 43.23 12.90
C GLU A 727 18.97 41.83 12.79
N LYS A 728 19.62 41.35 13.85
CA LYS A 728 20.33 40.07 13.84
C LYS A 728 19.42 38.86 13.87
N VAL A 729 18.25 38.93 14.50
CA VAL A 729 17.26 37.82 14.44
C VAL A 729 16.41 37.87 13.16
N SER A 730 16.85 38.62 12.14
CA SER A 730 16.13 38.80 10.87
C SER A 730 14.70 39.32 11.04
N LYS A 731 14.44 40.02 12.15
CA LYS A 731 13.15 40.61 12.48
C LYS A 731 12.02 39.57 12.59
N ASP A 732 12.34 38.30 12.87
CA ASP A 732 11.36 37.22 13.01
C ASP A 732 11.28 36.73 14.46
N LEU A 733 10.17 37.06 15.13
CA LEU A 733 9.86 36.65 16.50
C LEU A 733 8.66 35.69 16.56
N THR A 734 8.26 35.09 15.42
CA THR A 734 7.07 34.22 15.35
C THR A 734 7.21 32.92 16.16
N SER A 735 8.42 32.51 16.48
CA SER A 735 8.67 31.36 17.35
C SER A 735 8.41 31.67 18.83
N CYS A 736 8.43 32.93 19.24
CA CYS A 736 8.26 33.41 20.62
C CYS A 736 6.79 33.56 21.03
N SER A 737 6.52 33.37 22.33
CA SER A 737 5.28 33.74 23.01
C SER A 737 5.49 35.08 23.73
N LEU A 738 5.36 36.19 23.00
CA LEU A 738 5.59 37.53 23.54
C LEU A 738 4.44 37.94 24.47
N THR A 739 4.76 38.54 25.62
CA THR A 739 3.78 39.22 26.47
C THR A 739 3.42 40.59 25.91
N TRP A 740 2.27 41.15 26.32
CA TRP A 740 1.86 42.49 25.88
C TRP A 740 2.89 43.57 26.24
N LYS A 741 3.53 43.47 27.41
CA LYS A 741 4.57 44.43 27.85
C LYS A 741 5.79 44.42 26.92
N GLU A 742 6.22 43.23 26.48
CA GLU A 742 7.33 43.09 25.53
C GLU A 742 6.96 43.66 24.15
N ILE A 743 5.73 43.42 23.67
CA ILE A 743 5.23 44.01 22.43
C ILE A 743 5.17 45.53 22.54
N GLN A 744 4.65 46.06 23.65
CA GLN A 744 4.55 47.49 23.92
C GLN A 744 5.92 48.16 23.99
N TYR A 745 6.94 47.49 24.53
CA TYR A 745 8.31 48.01 24.53
C TYR A 745 8.94 48.00 23.13
N LEU A 746 8.68 46.98 22.30
CA LEU A 746 9.28 46.88 20.97
C LEU A 746 8.65 47.84 19.93
N LEU A 747 7.38 48.20 20.10
CA LEU A 747 6.60 49.04 19.17
C LEU A 747 7.13 50.49 18.94
N PRO A 748 7.63 51.22 19.95
CA PRO A 748 8.17 52.56 19.81
C PRO A 748 9.48 52.66 19.03
N HIS A 749 10.25 51.59 18.86
CA HIS A 749 11.55 51.63 18.18
C HIS A 749 11.37 51.71 16.64
N GLN A 750 11.11 52.93 16.16
CA GLN A 750 10.55 53.33 14.84
C GLN A 750 11.23 52.77 13.56
N ALA A 751 12.38 52.10 13.64
CA ALA A 751 13.20 51.80 12.46
C ALA A 751 12.88 50.46 11.77
N VAL A 752 12.12 49.55 12.38
CA VAL A 752 12.08 48.14 11.94
C VAL A 752 10.69 47.50 12.08
N ARG A 753 10.11 47.07 10.95
CA ARG A 753 8.97 46.13 10.95
C ARG A 753 9.44 44.73 11.35
N PHE A 754 8.75 44.09 12.29
CA PHE A 754 9.07 42.73 12.76
C PHE A 754 7.87 41.78 12.69
N ASN A 755 8.15 40.49 12.55
CA ASN A 755 7.14 39.43 12.45
C ASN A 755 6.81 38.89 13.84
N VAL A 756 5.52 38.78 14.16
CA VAL A 756 5.05 38.23 15.43
C VAL A 756 3.91 37.24 15.19
N ASP A 757 3.89 36.16 15.97
CA ASP A 757 2.75 35.24 16.07
C ASP A 757 2.00 35.54 17.38
N LEU A 758 0.90 36.29 17.27
CA LEU A 758 0.08 36.66 18.44
C LEU A 758 -0.79 35.51 18.95
N LYS A 759 -0.88 34.36 18.26
CA LYS A 759 -1.64 33.20 18.75
C LYS A 759 -1.04 32.63 20.03
N LYS A 760 0.29 32.78 20.21
CA LYS A 760 1.01 32.34 21.40
C LYS A 760 1.00 33.38 22.52
N SER A 761 0.48 34.58 22.26
CA SER A 761 0.47 35.71 23.19
C SER A 761 -0.89 35.82 23.87
N GLN A 762 -0.90 35.99 25.19
CA GLN A 762 -2.11 36.29 25.95
C GLN A 762 -2.45 37.79 25.76
N ILE A 763 -3.38 38.10 24.86
CA ILE A 763 -3.77 39.48 24.51
C ILE A 763 -5.23 39.70 24.88
N SER A 764 -5.51 40.74 25.69
CA SER A 764 -6.86 41.15 26.07
C SER A 764 -7.47 42.12 25.04
N LEU A 765 -8.78 42.38 25.12
CA LEU A 765 -9.45 43.40 24.30
C LEU A 765 -8.86 44.80 24.49
N ALA A 766 -8.47 45.17 25.72
CA ALA A 766 -7.86 46.47 25.99
C ALA A 766 -6.54 46.67 25.23
N ASN A 767 -5.74 45.59 25.13
CA ASN A 767 -4.48 45.60 24.39
C ASN A 767 -4.70 45.78 22.88
N ILE A 768 -5.83 45.30 22.33
CA ILE A 768 -6.16 45.46 20.90
C ILE A 768 -6.37 46.95 20.57
N ARG A 769 -7.01 47.72 21.46
CA ARG A 769 -7.21 49.17 21.28
C ARG A 769 -5.90 49.94 21.15
N GLU A 770 -4.91 49.54 21.93
CA GLU A 770 -3.56 50.12 21.89
C GLU A 770 -2.74 49.60 20.69
N LEU A 771 -3.01 48.39 20.21
CA LEU A 771 -2.32 47.77 19.08
C LEU A 771 -2.77 48.34 17.72
N VAL A 772 -4.08 48.60 17.55
CA VAL A 772 -4.68 49.02 16.27
C VAL A 772 -3.95 50.20 15.60
N PRO A 773 -3.59 51.28 16.32
CA PRO A 773 -2.86 52.41 15.74
C PRO A 773 -1.44 52.09 15.27
N GLN A 774 -0.86 50.95 15.67
CA GLN A 774 0.53 50.56 15.40
C GLN A 774 0.64 49.35 14.45
N LEU A 775 -0.47 48.86 13.88
CA LEU A 775 -0.49 47.65 13.04
C LEU A 775 0.41 47.75 11.79
N ASP A 776 0.66 48.96 11.30
CA ASP A 776 1.56 49.22 10.18
C ASP A 776 3.04 48.93 10.47
N ARG A 777 3.38 48.75 11.76
CA ARG A 777 4.75 48.46 12.25
C ARG A 777 5.01 46.98 12.50
N ILE A 778 3.99 46.14 12.54
CA ILE A 778 4.14 44.70 12.81
C ILE A 778 3.65 43.91 11.59
N GLN A 779 4.29 42.79 11.28
CA GLN A 779 3.75 41.81 10.35
C GLN A 779 3.21 40.60 11.12
N LEU A 780 1.89 40.47 11.14
CA LEU A 780 1.23 39.44 11.92
C LEU A 780 1.17 38.13 11.14
N LYS A 781 1.60 37.05 11.79
CA LYS A 781 1.58 35.69 11.23
C LYS A 781 0.64 34.81 12.05
N ARG A 782 -0.05 33.90 11.35
CA ARG A 782 -0.88 32.82 11.93
C ARG A 782 -1.97 33.29 12.90
N LEU A 783 -2.53 34.48 12.66
CA LEU A 783 -3.66 34.99 13.43
C LEU A 783 -4.86 34.03 13.33
N SER A 784 -5.56 33.84 14.43
CA SER A 784 -6.84 33.13 14.40
C SER A 784 -7.90 34.00 13.70
N PRO A 785 -8.86 33.39 12.97
CA PRO A 785 -9.97 34.11 12.37
C PRO A 785 -10.76 34.98 13.36
N SER A 786 -10.94 34.50 14.59
CA SER A 786 -11.58 35.27 15.67
C SER A 786 -10.82 36.55 16.01
N PHE A 787 -9.50 36.49 16.08
CA PHE A 787 -8.68 37.63 16.48
C PHE A 787 -8.64 38.70 15.38
N ILE A 788 -8.58 38.28 14.11
CA ILE A 788 -8.71 39.21 12.96
C ILE A 788 -10.06 39.91 13.01
N LEU A 789 -11.15 39.18 13.27
CA LEU A 789 -12.49 39.75 13.35
C LEU A 789 -12.59 40.80 14.47
N THR A 790 -12.00 40.53 15.65
CA THR A 790 -11.95 41.49 16.75
C THR A 790 -11.21 42.78 16.36
N ILE A 791 -10.09 42.69 15.64
CA ILE A 791 -9.37 43.88 15.14
C ILE A 791 -10.26 44.66 14.15
N ILE A 792 -10.95 43.97 13.25
CA ILE A 792 -11.86 44.59 12.28
C ILE A 792 -13.00 45.34 12.99
N VAL A 793 -13.59 44.73 14.02
CA VAL A 793 -14.65 45.37 14.84
C VAL A 793 -14.11 46.59 15.58
N GLU A 794 -12.93 46.53 16.19
CA GLU A 794 -12.35 47.68 16.89
C GLU A 794 -12.00 48.83 15.93
N ILE A 795 -11.50 48.53 14.72
CA ILE A 795 -11.29 49.54 13.68
C ILE A 795 -12.61 50.22 13.30
N TYR A 796 -13.69 49.46 13.20
CA TYR A 796 -15.03 49.98 12.92
C TYR A 796 -15.59 50.83 14.07
N GLU A 797 -15.45 50.38 15.33
CA GLU A 797 -15.88 51.13 16.52
C GLU A 797 -15.11 52.44 16.67
N SER A 798 -13.81 52.45 16.37
CA SER A 798 -12.95 53.65 16.39
C SER A 798 -13.18 54.61 15.22
N ARG A 799 -14.04 54.26 14.25
CA ARG A 799 -14.41 55.09 13.07
C ARG A 799 -13.20 55.64 12.30
N SER A 800 -12.10 54.89 12.28
CA SER A 800 -10.79 55.37 11.84
C SER A 800 -10.29 54.59 10.61
N PRO A 801 -10.62 55.04 9.38
CA PRO A 801 -10.28 54.32 8.14
C PRO A 801 -8.78 54.21 7.89
N GLN A 802 -7.97 55.11 8.45
CA GLN A 802 -6.50 55.07 8.34
C GLN A 802 -5.90 53.75 8.86
N TYR A 803 -6.54 53.10 9.84
CA TYR A 803 -6.06 51.85 10.43
C TYR A 803 -6.29 50.63 9.55
N VAL A 804 -7.23 50.68 8.60
CA VAL A 804 -7.47 49.59 7.63
C VAL A 804 -6.20 49.32 6.81
N SER A 805 -5.52 50.37 6.37
CA SER A 805 -4.26 50.24 5.62
C SER A 805 -3.13 49.62 6.45
N GLY A 806 -3.10 49.90 7.76
CA GLY A 806 -2.16 49.30 8.71
C GLY A 806 -2.42 47.82 8.91
N LEU A 807 -3.68 47.43 9.14
CA LEU A 807 -4.11 46.04 9.22
C LEU A 807 -3.69 45.25 7.98
N LEU A 808 -4.06 45.74 6.79
CA LEU A 808 -3.80 45.02 5.53
C LEU A 808 -2.31 44.85 5.25
N ARG A 809 -1.47 45.86 5.51
CA ARG A 809 -0.01 45.71 5.42
C ARG A 809 0.50 44.65 6.40
N SER A 810 -0.06 44.60 7.61
CA SER A 810 0.32 43.64 8.64
C SER A 810 0.02 42.19 8.26
N VAL A 811 -1.15 41.94 7.64
CA VAL A 811 -1.60 40.59 7.24
C VAL A 811 -1.31 40.26 5.77
N LYS A 812 -0.43 41.03 5.11
CA LYS A 812 -0.07 40.87 3.69
C LYS A 812 -1.28 40.85 2.74
N ASN A 813 -2.21 41.79 2.95
CA ASN A 813 -3.46 41.95 2.20
C ASN A 813 -4.34 40.69 2.19
N SER A 814 -4.26 39.83 3.20
CA SER A 814 -5.08 38.63 3.31
C SER A 814 -5.87 38.61 4.61
N ILE A 815 -7.19 38.67 4.51
CA ILE A 815 -8.11 38.55 5.64
C ILE A 815 -8.67 37.13 5.65
N ASN A 816 -8.50 36.43 6.77
CA ASN A 816 -9.01 35.08 6.96
C ASN A 816 -10.06 35.05 8.07
N LEU A 817 -11.31 34.82 7.71
CA LEU A 817 -12.47 34.74 8.60
C LEU A 817 -13.14 33.36 8.56
N LYS A 818 -12.39 32.33 8.18
CA LYS A 818 -12.84 30.93 8.15
C LYS A 818 -13.48 30.51 9.48
N ASP A 819 -14.52 29.66 9.41
CA ASP A 819 -15.22 29.08 10.57
C ASP A 819 -15.87 30.13 11.48
N ARG A 820 -16.68 31.04 10.90
CA ARG A 820 -17.32 32.14 11.66
C ARG A 820 -18.79 32.30 11.31
N VAL A 821 -19.59 32.63 12.31
CA VAL A 821 -20.96 33.14 12.11
C VAL A 821 -20.90 34.64 12.34
N LEU A 822 -21.13 35.43 11.28
CA LEU A 822 -21.09 36.88 11.37
C LEU A 822 -22.47 37.43 11.74
N ASP A 823 -22.55 38.29 12.74
CA ASP A 823 -23.74 39.11 13.02
C ASP A 823 -23.76 40.39 12.16
N SER A 824 -24.84 41.18 12.23
CA SER A 824 -24.98 42.43 11.46
C SER A 824 -23.89 43.47 11.79
N VAL A 825 -23.43 43.54 13.05
CA VAL A 825 -22.37 44.48 13.47
C VAL A 825 -21.02 44.07 12.87
N GLN A 826 -20.70 42.79 12.92
CA GLN A 826 -19.50 42.21 12.33
C GLN A 826 -19.51 42.34 10.80
N CYS A 827 -20.68 42.18 10.16
CA CYS A 827 -20.86 42.45 8.73
C CYS A 827 -20.61 43.93 8.39
N ALA A 828 -21.16 44.86 9.18
CA ALA A 828 -20.91 46.29 9.00
C ALA A 828 -19.41 46.65 9.17
N ALA A 829 -18.73 46.03 10.12
CA ALA A 829 -17.30 46.22 10.33
C ALA A 829 -16.44 45.68 9.17
N LEU A 830 -16.78 44.50 8.66
CA LEU A 830 -16.13 43.94 7.48
C LEU A 830 -16.38 44.83 6.24
N ARG A 831 -17.60 45.31 6.06
CA ARG A 831 -17.93 46.27 4.99
C ARG A 831 -17.13 47.56 5.09
N PHE A 832 -17.03 48.15 6.28
CA PHE A 832 -16.21 49.33 6.51
C PHE A 832 -14.74 49.07 6.13
N THR A 833 -14.21 47.91 6.51
CA THR A 833 -12.84 47.50 6.13
C THR A 833 -12.68 47.38 4.62
N LEU A 834 -13.63 46.75 3.94
CA LEU A 834 -13.60 46.59 2.48
C LEU A 834 -13.80 47.91 1.72
N GLN A 835 -14.63 48.82 2.23
CA GLN A 835 -14.85 50.16 1.66
C GLN A 835 -13.56 51.01 1.65
N HIS A 836 -12.73 50.85 2.69
CA HIS A 836 -11.50 51.61 2.87
C HIS A 836 -10.22 50.84 2.48
N CYS A 837 -10.35 49.68 1.82
CA CYS A 837 -9.21 48.92 1.32
C CYS A 837 -8.93 49.20 -0.18
N ASN A 838 -7.67 49.01 -0.59
CA ASN A 838 -7.30 49.07 -2.01
C ASN A 838 -7.59 47.73 -2.69
N THR A 839 -6.92 46.67 -2.21
CA THR A 839 -7.02 45.30 -2.72
C THR A 839 -6.81 44.31 -1.58
N VAL A 840 -7.62 43.25 -1.49
CA VAL A 840 -7.51 42.24 -0.44
C VAL A 840 -7.84 40.83 -0.96
N LYS A 841 -7.24 39.82 -0.34
CA LYS A 841 -7.62 38.41 -0.45
C LYS A 841 -8.51 38.07 0.74
N LEU A 842 -9.70 37.57 0.50
CA LEU A 842 -10.69 37.31 1.53
C LEU A 842 -11.03 35.82 1.56
N ASN A 843 -10.79 35.19 2.71
CA ASN A 843 -11.15 33.80 2.97
C ASN A 843 -12.33 33.72 3.94
N LEU A 844 -13.45 33.22 3.44
CA LEU A 844 -14.74 33.03 4.09
C LEU A 844 -15.21 31.56 4.03
N PHE A 845 -14.30 30.60 3.90
CA PHE A 845 -14.68 29.19 3.96
C PHE A 845 -15.42 28.87 5.27
N TRP A 846 -16.59 28.23 5.17
CA TRP A 846 -17.41 27.87 6.32
C TRP A 846 -17.80 29.09 7.17
N THR A 847 -17.97 30.23 6.52
CA THR A 847 -18.42 31.46 7.16
C THR A 847 -19.91 31.68 6.86
N SER A 848 -20.74 31.76 7.90
CA SER A 848 -22.15 32.09 7.77
C SER A 848 -22.35 33.59 7.80
N ILE A 849 -22.95 34.14 6.74
CA ILE A 849 -23.34 35.55 6.63
C ILE A 849 -24.87 35.63 6.51
N PRO A 850 -25.55 36.51 7.26
CA PRO A 850 -27.00 36.71 7.14
C PRO A 850 -27.41 37.14 5.73
N ASP A 851 -28.50 36.57 5.21
CA ASP A 851 -28.95 36.80 3.83
C ASP A 851 -29.28 38.29 3.56
N GLU A 852 -29.72 39.01 4.59
CA GLU A 852 -30.00 40.45 4.58
C GLU A 852 -28.75 41.30 4.30
N GLU A 853 -27.58 40.84 4.75
CA GLU A 853 -26.31 41.56 4.64
C GLU A 853 -25.55 41.18 3.34
N LEU A 854 -25.78 40.01 2.77
CA LEU A 854 -25.04 39.52 1.60
C LEU A 854 -25.07 40.48 0.40
N LYS A 855 -26.24 41.05 0.09
CA LYS A 855 -26.40 42.02 -1.01
C LYS A 855 -25.53 43.26 -0.85
N SER A 856 -25.21 43.64 0.40
CA SER A 856 -24.43 44.82 0.69
C SER A 856 -22.91 44.64 0.44
N PHE A 857 -22.44 43.41 0.23
CA PHE A 857 -21.06 43.12 -0.15
C PHE A 857 -20.79 43.18 -1.66
N LEU A 858 -21.83 43.06 -2.49
CA LEU A 858 -21.69 43.03 -3.96
C LEU A 858 -20.92 44.24 -4.54
N PRO A 859 -21.18 45.49 -4.11
CA PRO A 859 -20.45 46.65 -4.64
C PRO A 859 -18.97 46.68 -4.27
N LEU A 860 -18.55 45.87 -3.29
CA LEU A 860 -17.19 45.84 -2.74
C LEU A 860 -16.33 44.72 -3.36
N LEU A 861 -16.91 43.89 -4.24
CA LEU A 861 -16.20 42.80 -4.91
C LEU A 861 -15.03 43.32 -5.77
N ASN A 862 -15.12 44.54 -6.30
CA ASN A 862 -14.02 45.18 -7.05
C ASN A 862 -12.74 45.41 -6.23
N ARG A 863 -12.81 45.32 -4.90
CA ARG A 863 -11.64 45.39 -4.02
C ARG A 863 -11.01 44.02 -3.76
N LEU A 864 -11.64 42.93 -4.19
CA LEU A 864 -11.15 41.58 -3.95
C LEU A 864 -10.23 41.14 -5.09
N THR A 865 -9.05 40.68 -4.73
CA THR A 865 -8.11 40.01 -5.66
C THR A 865 -8.27 38.50 -5.66
N GLN A 866 -8.79 37.96 -4.57
CA GLN A 866 -9.10 36.54 -4.41
C GLN A 866 -10.19 36.40 -3.36
N LEU A 867 -11.23 35.64 -3.67
CA LEU A 867 -12.28 35.24 -2.76
C LEU A 867 -12.23 33.72 -2.58
N SER A 868 -12.41 33.26 -1.35
CA SER A 868 -12.50 31.84 -1.04
C SER A 868 -13.73 31.61 -0.17
N VAL A 869 -14.67 30.81 -0.66
CA VAL A 869 -15.98 30.55 -0.07
C VAL A 869 -16.31 29.08 -0.22
N ASP A 870 -17.12 28.54 0.69
CA ASP A 870 -17.69 27.20 0.53
C ASP A 870 -18.88 27.19 -0.42
N ARG A 871 -19.33 25.98 -0.80
CA ARG A 871 -20.41 25.75 -1.75
C ARG A 871 -21.74 26.41 -1.38
N GLN A 872 -22.08 26.53 -0.09
CA GLN A 872 -23.35 27.13 0.34
C GLN A 872 -23.28 28.65 0.24
N LEU A 873 -22.20 29.26 0.74
CA LEU A 873 -22.00 30.70 0.64
C LEU A 873 -21.85 31.14 -0.83
N LEU A 874 -21.20 30.32 -1.66
CA LEU A 874 -21.11 30.53 -3.11
C LEU A 874 -22.50 30.60 -3.76
N LEU A 875 -23.38 29.62 -3.48
CA LEU A 875 -24.76 29.62 -4.00
C LEU A 875 -25.50 30.89 -3.59
N LYS A 876 -25.43 31.27 -2.32
CA LYS A 876 -26.09 32.49 -1.81
C LYS A 876 -25.58 33.76 -2.47
N LEU A 877 -24.27 33.87 -2.68
CA LEU A 877 -23.67 35.02 -3.38
C LEU A 877 -24.13 35.09 -4.84
N LEU A 878 -24.20 33.96 -5.53
CA LEU A 878 -24.66 33.92 -6.91
C LEU A 878 -26.17 34.25 -7.03
N HIS A 879 -27.00 33.77 -6.09
CA HIS A 879 -28.41 34.19 -5.98
C HIS A 879 -28.57 35.70 -5.81
N CYS A 880 -27.68 36.33 -5.05
CA CYS A 880 -27.66 37.79 -4.91
C CYS A 880 -27.26 38.49 -6.21
N CYS A 881 -26.49 37.86 -7.11
CA CYS A 881 -26.06 38.44 -8.38
C CYS A 881 -27.11 38.29 -9.49
N SER A 882 -28.02 37.31 -9.40
CA SER A 882 -29.02 37.03 -10.45
C SER A 882 -30.32 37.84 -10.35
N SER A 883 -30.44 38.76 -9.38
CA SER A 883 -31.73 39.36 -9.01
C SER A 883 -32.13 40.61 -9.81
N SER A 884 -31.21 41.26 -10.52
CA SER A 884 -31.51 42.38 -11.44
C SER A 884 -30.43 42.57 -12.53
N ASP A 885 -30.79 43.25 -13.63
CA ASP A 885 -29.85 43.56 -14.73
C ASP A 885 -28.71 44.52 -14.28
N ASP A 886 -28.95 45.36 -13.26
CA ASP A 886 -27.95 46.27 -12.68
C ASP A 886 -26.83 45.55 -11.89
N GLN A 887 -26.98 44.24 -11.61
CA GLN A 887 -26.04 43.43 -10.83
C GLN A 887 -25.10 42.57 -11.71
N GLN A 888 -25.15 42.73 -13.03
CA GLN A 888 -24.25 42.03 -13.95
C GLN A 888 -22.76 42.35 -13.69
N GLU A 889 -22.45 43.61 -13.37
CA GLU A 889 -21.09 44.01 -13.04
C GLU A 889 -20.60 43.30 -11.77
N ALA A 890 -21.48 43.06 -10.81
CA ALA A 890 -21.15 42.32 -9.59
C ALA A 890 -20.87 40.83 -9.88
N ALA A 891 -21.59 40.21 -10.82
CA ALA A 891 -21.35 38.83 -11.24
C ALA A 891 -19.97 38.67 -11.90
N ASP A 892 -19.60 39.57 -12.81
CA ASP A 892 -18.27 39.58 -13.46
C ASP A 892 -17.14 39.77 -12.43
N LEU A 893 -17.35 40.67 -11.46
CA LEU A 893 -16.41 40.90 -10.36
C LEU A 893 -16.31 39.69 -9.42
N LEU A 894 -17.41 38.99 -9.16
CA LEU A 894 -17.43 37.76 -8.37
C LEU A 894 -16.63 36.66 -9.06
N LEU A 895 -16.86 36.42 -10.36
CA LEU A 895 -16.10 35.45 -11.15
C LEU A 895 -14.61 35.78 -11.17
N SER A 896 -14.27 37.05 -11.40
CA SER A 896 -12.89 37.53 -11.36
C SER A 896 -12.22 37.28 -10.01
N ALA A 897 -12.92 37.54 -8.90
CA ALA A 897 -12.41 37.28 -7.55
C ALA A 897 -12.26 35.78 -7.25
N LEU A 898 -13.05 34.92 -7.88
CA LEU A 898 -12.94 33.45 -7.79
C LEU A 898 -11.97 32.85 -8.81
N HIS A 899 -11.28 33.68 -9.60
CA HIS A 899 -10.41 33.28 -10.71
C HIS A 899 -11.13 32.40 -11.75
N ASP A 900 -12.35 32.78 -12.13
CA ASP A 900 -13.17 32.07 -13.13
C ASP A 900 -13.36 30.58 -12.81
N ARG A 901 -13.44 30.23 -11.51
CA ARG A 901 -13.71 28.88 -11.02
C ARG A 901 -14.89 28.89 -10.05
N LEU A 902 -15.98 28.22 -10.44
CA LEU A 902 -17.13 27.94 -9.59
C LEU A 902 -17.04 26.49 -9.09
N ASP A 903 -16.68 26.33 -7.82
CA ASP A 903 -16.45 25.03 -7.21
C ASP A 903 -17.54 24.68 -6.19
N PHE A 904 -18.37 23.69 -6.54
CA PHE A 904 -19.42 23.17 -5.68
C PHE A 904 -19.09 21.79 -5.09
N SER A 905 -17.86 21.29 -5.29
CA SER A 905 -17.39 20.01 -4.74
C SER A 905 -17.18 20.06 -3.21
N CYS A 906 -17.12 18.88 -2.58
CA CYS A 906 -16.81 18.72 -1.17
C CYS A 906 -15.31 18.88 -0.93
N CYS A 907 -14.85 20.08 -0.57
CA CYS A 907 -13.55 20.22 0.09
C CYS A 907 -13.66 19.68 1.52
N SER A 908 -13.11 18.49 1.79
CA SER A 908 -13.16 17.79 3.08
C SER A 908 -12.87 18.70 4.30
N SER A 909 -13.91 19.07 5.06
CA SER A 909 -14.04 18.80 6.51
C SER A 909 -15.33 19.40 7.09
N LEU A 910 -16.11 18.56 7.80
CA LEU A 910 -17.05 18.86 8.89
C LEU A 910 -18.05 20.02 8.68
N ASP A 911 -19.18 19.71 8.06
CA ASP A 911 -20.42 20.47 8.26
C ASP A 911 -21.09 19.96 9.56
N LEU A 912 -20.92 20.67 10.67
CA LEU A 912 -21.42 20.28 12.01
C LEU A 912 -22.95 20.47 12.17
N THR A 913 -23.68 20.79 11.09
CA THR A 913 -25.10 21.16 11.17
C THR A 913 -26.08 20.15 10.57
N VAL A 914 -25.61 19.03 9.99
CA VAL A 914 -26.49 18.06 9.32
C VAL A 914 -26.17 16.62 9.74
N THR A 915 -27.22 15.88 10.12
CA THR A 915 -27.20 14.46 10.53
C THR A 915 -26.57 13.54 9.48
N GLU A 916 -25.91 12.49 9.95
CA GLU A 916 -24.84 11.70 9.31
C GLU A 916 -25.23 10.88 8.06
N GLU A 917 -26.43 11.01 7.49
CA GLU A 917 -26.86 10.19 6.33
C GLU A 917 -26.88 10.93 4.97
N ASN A 918 -26.80 12.27 4.94
CA ASN A 918 -26.88 13.06 3.69
C ASN A 918 -25.61 13.86 3.35
N GLN A 919 -24.50 13.66 4.06
CA GLN A 919 -23.35 14.58 4.07
C GLN A 919 -22.52 14.64 2.78
N ASN A 920 -22.68 13.69 1.84
CA ASN A 920 -21.75 13.59 0.71
C ASN A 920 -22.14 14.39 -0.54
N TYR A 921 -23.38 14.88 -0.69
CA TYR A 921 -23.83 15.54 -1.93
C TYR A 921 -24.55 16.87 -1.71
N LEU A 922 -24.26 17.87 -2.55
CA LEU A 922 -25.02 19.12 -2.65
C LEU A 922 -26.19 18.94 -3.62
N ASN A 923 -27.43 19.08 -3.13
CA ASN A 923 -28.62 19.05 -3.99
C ASN A 923 -28.85 20.42 -4.63
N LEU A 924 -28.60 20.56 -5.92
CA LEU A 924 -28.90 21.78 -6.67
C LEU A 924 -30.35 21.78 -7.13
N THR A 925 -31.09 22.80 -6.74
CA THR A 925 -32.49 22.99 -7.14
C THR A 925 -32.60 23.58 -8.55
N TYR A 926 -33.82 23.60 -9.08
CA TYR A 926 -34.12 24.24 -10.37
C TYR A 926 -33.72 25.72 -10.40
N GLU A 927 -34.02 26.47 -9.33
CA GLU A 927 -33.67 27.89 -9.23
C GLU A 927 -32.15 28.09 -9.12
N ASP A 928 -31.44 27.21 -8.41
CA ASP A 928 -29.96 27.25 -8.35
C ASP A 928 -29.35 27.10 -9.75
N CYS A 929 -29.80 26.11 -10.52
CA CYS A 929 -29.29 25.85 -11.86
C CYS A 929 -29.64 26.98 -12.85
N LYS A 930 -30.85 27.54 -12.74
CA LYS A 930 -31.30 28.68 -13.54
C LYS A 930 -30.47 29.94 -13.25
N MET A 931 -30.14 30.16 -11.98
CA MET A 931 -29.27 31.25 -11.54
C MET A 931 -27.84 31.05 -12.06
N ILE A 932 -27.27 29.86 -11.91
CA ILE A 932 -25.91 29.54 -12.40
C ILE A 932 -25.86 29.77 -13.91
N SER A 933 -26.90 29.33 -14.62
CA SER A 933 -27.04 29.54 -16.06
C SER A 933 -27.10 31.01 -16.44
N SER A 934 -27.86 31.83 -15.71
CA SER A 934 -28.04 33.25 -16.03
C SER A 934 -26.77 34.09 -15.80
N VAL A 935 -25.98 33.75 -14.77
CA VAL A 935 -24.69 34.36 -14.48
C VAL A 935 -23.67 33.96 -15.54
N LEU A 936 -23.56 32.67 -15.84
CA LEU A 936 -22.53 32.16 -16.73
C LEU A 936 -22.79 32.52 -18.19
N GLN A 937 -24.05 32.56 -18.67
CA GLN A 937 -24.41 32.94 -20.05
C GLN A 937 -23.82 34.29 -20.50
N ARG A 938 -23.55 35.17 -19.53
CA ARG A 938 -23.08 36.54 -19.73
C ARG A 938 -21.62 36.74 -19.31
N ALA A 939 -20.94 35.66 -18.90
CA ALA A 939 -19.53 35.70 -18.53
C ALA A 939 -18.65 36.04 -19.75
N LYS A 940 -17.58 36.80 -19.50
CA LYS A 940 -16.64 37.26 -20.55
C LYS A 940 -15.53 36.25 -20.87
N SER A 941 -15.29 35.31 -19.98
CA SER A 941 -14.27 34.25 -20.07
C SER A 941 -14.90 32.87 -19.88
N VAL A 942 -14.19 31.84 -20.31
CA VAL A 942 -14.58 30.44 -20.04
C VAL A 942 -14.40 30.16 -18.55
N VAL A 943 -15.46 29.72 -17.89
CA VAL A 943 -15.46 29.48 -16.43
C VAL A 943 -15.32 27.99 -16.13
N LYS A 944 -14.42 27.60 -15.22
CA LYS A 944 -14.35 26.22 -14.73
C LYS A 944 -15.49 25.96 -13.75
N LEU A 945 -16.41 25.07 -14.11
CA LEU A 945 -17.56 24.67 -13.30
C LEU A 945 -17.33 23.25 -12.74
N VAL A 946 -17.22 23.13 -11.42
CA VAL A 946 -16.96 21.85 -10.73
C VAL A 946 -18.20 21.41 -9.95
N LEU A 947 -18.74 20.25 -10.32
CA LEU A 947 -19.99 19.64 -9.84
C LEU A 947 -19.80 18.16 -9.42
N GLU A 948 -18.60 17.78 -8.98
CA GLU A 948 -18.26 16.37 -8.67
C GLU A 948 -19.17 15.77 -7.57
N ASP A 949 -19.43 16.52 -6.50
CA ASP A 949 -20.27 16.07 -5.38
C ASP A 949 -21.68 16.69 -5.40
N CYS A 950 -22.27 16.85 -6.58
CA CYS A 950 -23.59 17.47 -6.75
C CYS A 950 -24.66 16.47 -7.25
N LYS A 951 -25.88 16.62 -6.73
CA LYS A 951 -27.08 15.94 -7.23
C LYS A 951 -28.01 16.97 -7.86
N VAL A 952 -28.42 16.73 -9.09
CA VAL A 952 -29.26 17.63 -9.89
C VAL A 952 -30.39 16.83 -10.50
N SER A 953 -31.62 17.34 -10.50
CA SER A 953 -32.73 16.67 -11.18
C SER A 953 -32.68 16.90 -12.70
N ASP A 954 -33.24 15.98 -13.50
CA ASP A 954 -33.36 16.12 -14.97
C ASP A 954 -33.95 17.49 -15.40
N THR A 955 -34.89 18.04 -14.62
CA THR A 955 -35.52 19.34 -14.92
C THR A 955 -34.60 20.51 -14.63
N ALA A 956 -33.82 20.46 -13.56
CA ALA A 956 -32.83 21.47 -13.20
C ALA A 956 -31.61 21.42 -14.15
N LEU A 957 -31.18 20.22 -14.54
CA LEU A 957 -30.03 20.01 -15.43
C LEU A 957 -30.23 20.64 -16.81
N LYS A 958 -31.47 20.64 -17.32
CA LYS A 958 -31.82 21.33 -18.58
C LYS A 958 -31.51 22.83 -18.56
N GLN A 959 -31.50 23.46 -17.38
CA GLN A 959 -31.14 24.87 -17.25
C GLN A 959 -29.64 25.11 -17.48
N LEU A 960 -28.79 24.10 -17.29
CA LEU A 960 -27.33 24.19 -17.47
C LEU A 960 -26.88 23.89 -18.92
N LEU A 961 -27.73 23.31 -19.77
CA LEU A 961 -27.36 23.04 -21.17
C LEU A 961 -26.93 24.31 -21.95
N PRO A 962 -27.61 25.47 -21.82
CA PRO A 962 -27.25 26.72 -22.51
C PRO A 962 -25.83 27.24 -22.26
N ILE A 963 -25.21 26.89 -21.13
CA ILE A 963 -23.89 27.40 -20.73
C ILE A 963 -22.74 26.49 -21.09
N LEU A 964 -22.99 25.29 -21.63
CA LEU A 964 -21.94 24.30 -21.91
C LEU A 964 -20.80 24.87 -22.78
N SER A 965 -21.12 25.71 -23.78
CA SER A 965 -20.10 26.33 -24.64
C SER A 965 -19.25 27.42 -23.96
N GLN A 966 -19.56 27.77 -22.71
CA GLN A 966 -18.92 28.86 -21.96
C GLN A 966 -18.24 28.36 -20.68
N VAL A 967 -18.21 27.05 -20.45
CA VAL A 967 -17.64 26.46 -19.25
C VAL A 967 -16.64 25.36 -19.57
N GLN A 968 -15.68 25.14 -18.67
CA GLN A 968 -14.96 23.89 -18.55
C GLN A 968 -15.62 23.08 -17.43
N LEU A 969 -16.28 21.98 -17.77
CA LEU A 969 -17.10 21.18 -16.85
C LEU A 969 -16.27 20.05 -16.22
N SER A 970 -16.27 19.99 -14.88
CA SER A 970 -15.83 18.82 -14.10
C SER A 970 -17.03 18.32 -13.31
N CYS A 971 -17.46 17.08 -13.48
CA CYS A 971 -18.59 16.53 -12.75
C CYS A 971 -18.41 15.03 -12.50
N SER A 972 -19.23 14.47 -11.59
CA SER A 972 -19.26 13.02 -11.39
C SER A 972 -19.75 12.32 -12.66
N LYS A 973 -19.31 11.08 -12.83
CA LYS A 973 -19.67 10.25 -13.97
C LYS A 973 -21.18 9.96 -14.01
N ASP A 974 -21.83 9.86 -12.85
CA ASP A 974 -23.29 9.75 -12.75
C ASP A 974 -24.01 10.99 -13.29
N LEU A 975 -23.54 12.19 -12.93
CA LEU A 975 -24.11 13.44 -13.45
C LEU A 975 -23.85 13.57 -14.96
N LEU A 976 -22.67 13.13 -15.43
CA LEU A 976 -22.32 13.10 -16.85
C LEU A 976 -23.27 12.20 -17.65
N LEU A 977 -23.58 10.99 -17.16
CA LEU A 977 -24.59 10.11 -17.75
C LEU A 977 -25.99 10.74 -17.78
N GLN A 978 -26.38 11.46 -16.72
CA GLN A 978 -27.65 12.20 -16.69
C GLN A 978 -27.69 13.34 -17.74
N VAL A 979 -26.57 14.05 -17.95
CA VAL A 979 -26.44 15.07 -18.99
C VAL A 979 -26.64 14.44 -20.38
N LEU A 980 -25.95 13.32 -20.65
CA LEU A 980 -26.10 12.56 -21.91
C LEU A 980 -27.56 12.14 -22.13
N GLY A 981 -28.22 11.64 -21.09
CA GLY A 981 -29.63 11.26 -21.13
C GLY A 981 -30.60 12.44 -21.32
N CYS A 982 -30.26 13.64 -20.87
CA CYS A 982 -31.04 14.85 -21.14
C CYS A 982 -30.89 15.33 -22.59
N ILE A 983 -29.69 15.21 -23.16
CA ILE A 983 -29.41 15.59 -24.56
C ILE A 983 -30.10 14.64 -25.54
N SER A 984 -30.14 13.33 -25.23
CA SER A 984 -30.74 12.32 -26.12
C SER A 984 -32.27 12.41 -26.23
N LYS A 985 -32.95 12.93 -25.19
CA LYS A 985 -34.41 13.16 -25.17
C LYS A 985 -34.85 14.40 -25.97
N GLY A 986 -33.92 15.17 -26.54
CA GLY A 986 -34.20 16.42 -27.26
C GLY A 986 -34.62 16.23 -28.73
N THR A 987 -34.97 17.34 -29.40
CA THR A 987 -35.12 17.35 -30.87
C THR A 987 -33.77 17.18 -31.56
N LYS A 988 -33.73 16.62 -32.78
CA LYS A 988 -32.48 16.43 -33.55
C LYS A 988 -31.61 17.70 -33.61
N ARG A 989 -32.23 18.87 -33.83
CA ARG A 989 -31.52 20.16 -33.89
C ARG A 989 -30.93 20.60 -32.53
N SER A 990 -31.63 20.32 -31.43
CA SER A 990 -31.12 20.60 -30.08
C SER A 990 -30.02 19.63 -29.67
N SER A 991 -30.13 18.35 -30.02
CA SER A 991 -29.13 17.34 -29.69
C SER A 991 -27.80 17.63 -30.39
N VAL A 992 -27.80 18.04 -31.67
CA VAL A 992 -26.58 18.49 -32.37
C VAL A 992 -25.92 19.68 -31.66
N ARG A 993 -26.70 20.68 -31.25
CA ARG A 993 -26.17 21.86 -30.58
C ARG A 993 -25.52 21.52 -29.24
N TRP A 994 -26.19 20.70 -28.42
CA TRP A 994 -25.73 20.40 -27.06
C TRP A 994 -24.62 19.35 -26.99
N THR A 995 -24.55 18.42 -27.94
CA THR A 995 -23.46 17.44 -28.03
C THR A 995 -22.11 18.12 -28.32
N GLY A 996 -22.04 18.98 -29.33
CA GLY A 996 -20.83 19.77 -29.60
C GLY A 996 -20.45 20.69 -28.44
N ALA A 997 -21.43 21.36 -27.82
CA ALA A 997 -21.18 22.20 -26.66
C ALA A 997 -20.67 21.41 -25.44
N LEU A 998 -21.20 20.21 -25.19
CA LEU A 998 -20.73 19.33 -24.12
C LEU A 998 -19.30 18.83 -24.38
N SER A 999 -18.98 18.43 -25.61
CA SER A 999 -17.62 18.01 -25.97
C SER A 999 -16.59 19.10 -25.71
N GLN A 1000 -16.93 20.34 -26.11
CA GLN A 1000 -16.10 21.51 -25.82
C GLN A 1000 -15.96 21.76 -24.32
N ALA A 1001 -17.05 21.59 -23.56
CA ALA A 1001 -17.06 21.80 -22.12
C ALA A 1001 -16.16 20.82 -21.36
N LEU A 1002 -16.08 19.57 -21.84
CA LEU A 1002 -15.26 18.52 -21.23
C LEU A 1002 -13.78 18.60 -21.66
N GLY A 1003 -13.42 19.49 -22.58
CA GLY A 1003 -12.05 19.58 -23.10
C GLY A 1003 -11.70 18.46 -24.08
N GLU A 1004 -12.70 17.98 -24.84
CA GLU A 1004 -12.54 16.91 -25.85
C GLU A 1004 -12.23 15.52 -25.27
N GLU A 1005 -12.36 15.31 -23.96
CA GLU A 1005 -12.18 14.03 -23.29
C GLU A 1005 -13.47 13.61 -22.56
N LEU A 1006 -13.94 12.38 -22.79
CA LEU A 1006 -15.11 11.81 -22.13
C LEU A 1006 -14.71 10.57 -21.33
N ASP A 1007 -14.54 10.74 -20.02
CA ASP A 1007 -14.25 9.65 -19.09
C ASP A 1007 -15.53 9.13 -18.41
N LEU A 1008 -15.92 7.90 -18.77
CA LEU A 1008 -16.97 7.12 -18.12
C LEU A 1008 -16.40 5.84 -17.49
N SER A 1009 -15.09 5.70 -17.34
CA SER A 1009 -14.47 4.50 -16.76
C SER A 1009 -15.02 4.17 -15.37
N HIS A 1010 -15.06 2.90 -15.02
CA HIS A 1010 -15.62 2.39 -13.76
C HIS A 1010 -17.12 2.70 -13.53
N THR A 1011 -17.87 3.13 -14.55
CA THR A 1011 -19.34 3.27 -14.46
C THR A 1011 -20.04 2.04 -14.99
N GLN A 1012 -21.09 1.58 -14.29
CA GLN A 1012 -21.90 0.48 -14.80
C GLN A 1012 -22.77 0.96 -15.97
N MET A 1013 -22.42 0.53 -17.18
CA MET A 1013 -23.16 0.86 -18.40
C MET A 1013 -24.27 -0.17 -18.65
N ASP A 1014 -25.51 0.31 -18.76
CA ASP A 1014 -26.65 -0.49 -19.22
C ASP A 1014 -26.98 -0.18 -20.70
N GLN A 1015 -27.93 -0.92 -21.27
CA GLN A 1015 -28.33 -0.72 -22.67
C GLN A 1015 -28.78 0.72 -22.94
N ARG A 1016 -29.52 1.33 -22.00
CA ARG A 1016 -30.05 2.69 -22.14
C ARG A 1016 -28.92 3.73 -22.14
N ALA A 1017 -27.92 3.58 -21.27
CA ALA A 1017 -26.75 4.44 -21.22
C ALA A 1017 -25.94 4.33 -22.53
N CYS A 1018 -25.82 3.13 -23.10
CA CYS A 1018 -25.17 2.91 -24.39
C CYS A 1018 -25.93 3.57 -25.55
N GLU A 1019 -27.26 3.49 -25.57
CA GLU A 1019 -28.10 4.22 -26.54
C GLU A 1019 -27.94 5.74 -26.43
N GLN A 1020 -27.90 6.26 -25.20
CA GLN A 1020 -27.68 7.70 -24.95
C GLN A 1020 -26.31 8.17 -25.40
N LEU A 1021 -25.27 7.38 -25.12
CA LEU A 1021 -23.92 7.63 -25.57
C LEU A 1021 -23.81 7.54 -27.10
N ALA A 1022 -24.46 6.58 -27.74
CA ALA A 1022 -24.50 6.47 -29.20
C ALA A 1022 -25.09 7.72 -29.85
N VAL A 1023 -26.21 8.24 -29.32
CA VAL A 1023 -26.80 9.51 -29.80
C VAL A 1023 -25.84 10.69 -29.58
N PHE A 1024 -25.12 10.73 -28.46
CA PHE A 1024 -24.10 11.76 -28.25
C PHE A 1024 -22.99 11.66 -29.30
N LEU A 1025 -22.43 10.47 -29.50
CA LEU A 1025 -21.38 10.24 -30.48
C LEU A 1025 -21.85 10.49 -31.92
N GLU A 1026 -23.11 10.18 -32.27
CA GLU A 1026 -23.67 10.45 -33.61
C GLU A 1026 -23.50 11.92 -34.04
N TYR A 1027 -23.65 12.86 -33.10
CA TYR A 1027 -23.59 14.29 -33.38
C TYR A 1027 -22.35 15.00 -32.81
N CYS A 1028 -21.53 14.31 -32.01
CA CYS A 1028 -20.28 14.84 -31.50
C CYS A 1028 -19.21 14.89 -32.61
N ASP A 1029 -18.57 16.06 -32.76
CA ASP A 1029 -17.42 16.28 -33.63
C ASP A 1029 -16.26 16.79 -32.77
N GLY A 1030 -15.08 16.18 -32.90
CA GLY A 1030 -13.86 16.63 -32.19
C GLY A 1030 -13.60 16.00 -30.81
N LEU A 1031 -14.26 14.90 -30.44
CA LEU A 1031 -13.90 14.15 -29.23
C LEU A 1031 -12.56 13.43 -29.46
N THR A 1032 -11.55 13.69 -28.64
CA THR A 1032 -10.22 13.09 -28.76
C THR A 1032 -10.13 11.77 -28.01
N GLU A 1033 -10.62 11.72 -26.77
CA GLU A 1033 -10.58 10.53 -25.91
C GLU A 1033 -11.97 10.13 -25.41
N LEU A 1034 -12.25 8.83 -25.50
CA LEU A 1034 -13.43 8.19 -24.90
C LEU A 1034 -12.95 7.02 -24.06
N ASP A 1035 -13.06 7.13 -22.74
CA ASP A 1035 -12.71 6.06 -21.82
C ASP A 1035 -13.98 5.38 -21.25
N LEU A 1036 -14.14 4.11 -21.58
CA LEU A 1036 -15.19 3.19 -21.16
C LEU A 1036 -14.58 1.94 -20.50
N SER A 1037 -13.40 2.07 -19.89
CA SER A 1037 -12.76 0.98 -19.16
C SER A 1037 -13.52 0.60 -17.89
N HIS A 1038 -13.51 -0.68 -17.50
CA HIS A 1038 -14.20 -1.18 -16.30
C HIS A 1038 -15.73 -0.91 -16.27
N CYS A 1039 -16.39 -0.86 -17.43
CA CYS A 1039 -17.81 -0.50 -17.53
C CYS A 1039 -18.80 -1.69 -17.55
N LYS A 1040 -18.30 -2.93 -17.47
CA LYS A 1040 -19.07 -4.18 -17.65
C LYS A 1040 -19.78 -4.26 -19.01
N LEU A 1041 -19.23 -3.64 -20.06
CA LEU A 1041 -19.76 -3.69 -21.42
C LEU A 1041 -19.73 -5.13 -21.95
N THR A 1042 -20.86 -5.62 -22.44
CA THR A 1042 -20.99 -6.90 -23.14
C THR A 1042 -21.04 -6.67 -24.64
N ASP A 1043 -20.93 -7.74 -25.42
CA ASP A 1043 -21.03 -7.64 -26.87
C ASP A 1043 -22.34 -7.00 -27.34
N GLN A 1044 -23.45 -7.36 -26.68
CA GLN A 1044 -24.77 -6.81 -26.96
C GLN A 1044 -24.83 -5.28 -26.79
N TYR A 1045 -24.15 -4.73 -25.77
CA TYR A 1045 -24.13 -3.29 -25.53
C TYR A 1045 -23.21 -2.56 -26.52
N MET A 1046 -22.12 -3.22 -26.93
CA MET A 1046 -21.18 -2.68 -27.90
C MET A 1046 -21.77 -2.56 -29.31
N GLU A 1047 -22.73 -3.40 -29.69
CA GLU A 1047 -23.44 -3.29 -30.98
C GLU A 1047 -23.99 -1.88 -31.24
N THR A 1048 -24.52 -1.23 -30.20
CA THR A 1048 -25.09 0.11 -30.28
C THR A 1048 -24.02 1.18 -30.47
N LEU A 1049 -22.82 0.98 -29.93
CA LEU A 1049 -21.73 1.97 -29.97
C LEU A 1049 -20.84 1.82 -31.19
N LEU A 1050 -20.70 0.59 -31.73
CA LEU A 1050 -19.82 0.24 -32.85
C LEU A 1050 -19.86 1.22 -34.03
N PRO A 1051 -21.04 1.68 -34.52
CA PRO A 1051 -21.09 2.60 -35.66
C PRO A 1051 -20.41 3.94 -35.42
N HIS A 1052 -20.20 4.33 -34.16
CA HIS A 1052 -19.78 5.69 -33.80
C HIS A 1052 -18.36 5.77 -33.21
N LEU A 1053 -17.71 4.64 -32.93
CA LEU A 1053 -16.37 4.59 -32.32
C LEU A 1053 -15.27 5.25 -33.17
N HIS A 1054 -15.48 5.37 -34.48
CA HIS A 1054 -14.53 6.02 -35.41
C HIS A 1054 -14.35 7.53 -35.18
N LYS A 1055 -15.17 8.13 -34.32
CA LYS A 1055 -15.17 9.56 -34.06
C LYS A 1055 -14.13 10.01 -33.03
N THR A 1056 -13.48 9.07 -32.32
CA THR A 1056 -12.44 9.37 -31.32
C THR A 1056 -11.05 9.00 -31.81
N GLN A 1057 -10.02 9.55 -31.18
CA GLN A 1057 -8.62 9.20 -31.45
C GLN A 1057 -8.11 8.15 -30.48
N THR A 1058 -8.45 8.30 -29.20
CA THR A 1058 -8.14 7.36 -28.12
C THR A 1058 -9.44 6.71 -27.62
N LEU A 1059 -9.47 5.38 -27.57
CA LEU A 1059 -10.62 4.60 -27.13
C LEU A 1059 -10.20 3.63 -26.02
N GLY A 1060 -10.64 3.89 -24.79
CA GLY A 1060 -10.49 3.01 -23.64
C GLY A 1060 -11.65 2.02 -23.55
N LEU A 1061 -11.39 0.73 -23.77
CA LEU A 1061 -12.40 -0.35 -23.63
C LEU A 1061 -11.88 -1.49 -22.74
N SER A 1062 -10.82 -1.27 -21.96
CA SER A 1062 -10.19 -2.29 -21.13
C SER A 1062 -11.10 -2.77 -19.99
N HIS A 1063 -10.86 -4.00 -19.51
CA HIS A 1063 -11.58 -4.59 -18.38
C HIS A 1063 -13.12 -4.63 -18.53
N ASN A 1064 -13.61 -4.98 -19.72
CA ASN A 1064 -15.02 -5.23 -20.00
C ASN A 1064 -15.28 -6.73 -20.29
N ILE A 1065 -16.48 -7.07 -20.76
CA ILE A 1065 -16.93 -8.44 -21.07
C ILE A 1065 -17.08 -8.60 -22.60
N ILE A 1066 -16.19 -7.98 -23.38
CA ILE A 1066 -16.21 -8.02 -24.85
C ILE A 1066 -15.53 -9.31 -25.34
N THR A 1067 -16.09 -9.97 -26.35
CA THR A 1067 -15.54 -11.19 -26.95
C THR A 1067 -14.94 -10.95 -28.34
N ASP A 1068 -14.40 -12.00 -28.95
CA ASP A 1068 -13.79 -11.98 -30.28
C ASP A 1068 -14.73 -11.46 -31.37
N GLU A 1069 -16.05 -11.71 -31.26
CA GLU A 1069 -17.03 -11.31 -32.27
C GLU A 1069 -17.06 -9.79 -32.48
N ILE A 1070 -17.21 -9.05 -31.39
CA ILE A 1070 -17.21 -7.58 -31.41
C ILE A 1070 -15.81 -7.04 -31.62
N THR A 1071 -14.79 -7.65 -31.02
CA THR A 1071 -13.41 -7.18 -31.15
C THR A 1071 -12.95 -7.21 -32.62
N ASN A 1072 -13.34 -8.24 -33.38
CA ASN A 1072 -13.11 -8.32 -34.83
C ASN A 1072 -13.80 -7.21 -35.62
N ARG A 1073 -14.97 -6.76 -35.16
CA ARG A 1073 -15.71 -5.65 -35.77
C ARG A 1073 -15.10 -4.30 -35.40
N ILE A 1074 -14.63 -4.12 -34.17
CA ILE A 1074 -13.83 -2.96 -33.76
C ILE A 1074 -12.58 -2.86 -34.64
N HIS A 1075 -11.87 -3.97 -34.86
CA HIS A 1075 -10.73 -4.02 -35.78
C HIS A 1075 -11.10 -3.52 -37.18
N ARG A 1076 -12.24 -3.95 -37.74
CA ARG A 1076 -12.73 -3.47 -39.04
C ARG A 1076 -13.02 -1.96 -39.02
N VAL A 1077 -13.61 -1.44 -37.96
CA VAL A 1077 -13.89 0.01 -37.81
C VAL A 1077 -12.57 0.79 -37.80
N VAL A 1078 -11.57 0.34 -37.02
CA VAL A 1078 -10.24 0.97 -36.91
C VAL A 1078 -9.42 0.83 -38.20
N SER A 1079 -9.58 -0.26 -38.94
CA SER A 1079 -8.92 -0.48 -40.23
C SER A 1079 -9.50 0.37 -41.35
N THR A 1080 -10.78 0.72 -41.26
CA THR A 1080 -11.48 1.52 -42.28
C THR A 1080 -11.42 3.03 -42.02
N HIS A 1081 -11.08 3.44 -40.79
CA HIS A 1081 -11.02 4.85 -40.38
C HIS A 1081 -9.64 5.22 -39.81
N ASN A 1082 -8.97 6.20 -40.41
CA ASN A 1082 -7.61 6.61 -40.00
C ASN A 1082 -7.57 7.54 -38.78
N ASN A 1083 -8.73 7.90 -38.21
CA ASN A 1083 -8.82 8.86 -37.10
C ASN A 1083 -8.40 8.25 -35.75
N ILE A 1084 -8.60 6.94 -35.57
CA ILE A 1084 -8.26 6.24 -34.32
C ILE A 1084 -6.75 5.99 -34.28
N GLN A 1085 -6.10 6.47 -33.21
CA GLN A 1085 -4.67 6.32 -32.93
C GLN A 1085 -4.41 5.25 -31.88
N THR A 1086 -5.27 5.13 -30.87
CA THR A 1086 -5.07 4.23 -29.73
C THR A 1086 -6.39 3.55 -29.33
N VAL A 1087 -6.37 2.23 -29.16
CA VAL A 1087 -7.50 1.42 -28.69
C VAL A 1087 -7.01 0.47 -27.60
N ARG A 1088 -7.50 0.65 -26.37
CA ARG A 1088 -7.16 -0.20 -25.22
C ARG A 1088 -8.21 -1.29 -25.04
N LEU A 1089 -7.83 -2.55 -25.17
CA LEU A 1089 -8.76 -3.69 -25.07
C LEU A 1089 -8.28 -4.78 -24.08
N PHE A 1090 -7.16 -4.58 -23.39
CA PHE A 1090 -6.68 -5.50 -22.35
C PHE A 1090 -7.73 -5.78 -21.27
N GLY A 1091 -7.71 -6.98 -20.68
CA GLY A 1091 -8.68 -7.37 -19.64
C GLY A 1091 -10.10 -7.72 -20.14
N ASN A 1092 -10.30 -7.91 -21.46
CA ASN A 1092 -11.55 -8.43 -22.05
C ASN A 1092 -11.50 -9.95 -22.32
N LYS A 1093 -12.63 -10.55 -22.73
CA LYS A 1093 -12.75 -11.99 -23.07
C LYS A 1093 -12.33 -12.30 -24.51
N ILE A 1094 -11.18 -11.77 -24.94
CA ILE A 1094 -10.63 -11.92 -26.29
C ILE A 1094 -9.71 -13.16 -26.34
N LYS A 1095 -10.07 -14.16 -27.13
CA LYS A 1095 -9.28 -15.38 -27.35
C LYS A 1095 -8.41 -15.30 -28.60
N ASP A 1096 -8.87 -14.66 -29.68
CA ASP A 1096 -8.10 -14.49 -30.92
C ASP A 1096 -7.44 -13.11 -30.98
N ARG A 1097 -6.16 -13.07 -30.61
CA ARG A 1097 -5.36 -11.84 -30.62
C ARG A 1097 -4.55 -11.62 -31.91
N LYS A 1098 -4.55 -12.60 -32.83
CA LYS A 1098 -3.68 -12.58 -34.03
C LYS A 1098 -3.97 -11.38 -34.95
N LEU A 1099 -5.21 -10.91 -34.95
CA LEU A 1099 -5.63 -9.78 -35.76
C LEU A 1099 -5.06 -8.43 -35.25
N PHE A 1100 -4.61 -8.36 -34.01
CA PHE A 1100 -4.18 -7.11 -33.37
C PHE A 1100 -2.66 -7.03 -33.15
N THR A 1101 -1.96 -8.16 -33.13
CA THR A 1101 -0.51 -8.24 -32.82
C THR A 1101 0.41 -7.51 -33.81
N GLY A 1102 -0.12 -7.05 -34.96
CA GLY A 1102 0.62 -6.26 -35.95
C GLY A 1102 0.24 -4.78 -36.03
N ASP A 1103 -0.85 -4.34 -35.38
CA ASP A 1103 -1.33 -2.95 -35.44
C ASP A 1103 -0.97 -2.21 -34.16
N LYS A 1104 0.00 -1.29 -34.25
CA LYS A 1104 0.53 -0.50 -33.12
C LYS A 1104 -0.51 0.39 -32.44
N ARG A 1105 -1.70 0.55 -33.04
CA ARG A 1105 -2.81 1.31 -32.46
C ARG A 1105 -3.56 0.54 -31.38
N PHE A 1106 -3.37 -0.77 -31.27
CA PHE A 1106 -4.08 -1.62 -30.31
C PHE A 1106 -3.21 -1.99 -29.10
N GLU A 1107 -3.72 -1.69 -27.91
CA GLU A 1107 -3.15 -2.08 -26.61
C GLU A 1107 -3.93 -3.29 -26.06
N ILE A 1108 -3.42 -4.49 -26.33
CA ILE A 1108 -4.04 -5.78 -25.97
C ILE A 1108 -2.99 -6.69 -25.34
N TRP A 1109 -2.69 -6.48 -24.05
CA TRP A 1109 -1.85 -7.38 -23.25
C TRP A 1109 -2.69 -8.29 -22.35
#